data_AF-A0A970QLJ5-F1
#
_entry.id   AF-A0A970QLJ5-F1
#
_cell.length_a   1.000
_cell.length_b   1.000
_cell.length_c   1.000
_cell.angle_alpha   90.00
_cell.angle_beta   90.00
_cell.angle_gamma   90.00
#
_symmetry.space_group_name_H-M   'P 1'
#
loop_
_entity.id
_entity.type
_entity.pdbx_description
1 polymer ?
#
loop_
_entity_poly.entity_id
_entity_poly.type
_entity_poly.pdbx_seq_one_letter_code
_entity_poly.pdbx_strand_id
1 'polypeptide(L)'
;MSPTCQLYPTIITPFTPENKIDYPSLDRLIHYQLSNGCDGLFAVCQSSEMFYLDEAEKLELAAHCIRRCHEAGKFCVVSGHTQDALDDQIRYLQKLEKLAPDAIILVTNRLAGPDESDDQFIRHLSVLIDALDPATRLGLYECPYPYKRLLSAPVIDFLVRTGRFDFIKDTCCQIDVIQARLAQIEGSTIRLYNANAATLFESLVLGAAGYSGVMLNFFPELFLLLKRFMAGKDADTHWPPLQQHLRSAGDIASFITMASVFEYQKYPANAKCYLQMKGIIAHTAIRTGDGKPMTESQRKELAALANQVERLRSKVDVFAQRQLVFTAGKHFGSCHASSVLPLADGTVLLAYFAGTDEGNDDVGIWLSRQVGGQWLEPVRIAKLADVPHWNPVLFEIPGGVRLVFKTGKHIHSWHSHTMVSGDSGVSWTDAVGYPDPDPACGPVRSKPIRLSNGDLLAPNSDESTDAWWPRVDLSRDHGQHFVKLAAIPLNTDRPDLPDYLSGKGAIQPTLWESQPGQVHMLLRTTSGHIFRSDSADYGRTWCRAYDTHLPSNNSGIEIAQDGQILYLVLNPIAGNWASRNPLVIKRSLDNGRTFNHFLTLEHTEFDPESQTDAEFSYPSAAVRDRTLHVSYTFMRRQMAYSRIRLDETAGSR
;
A
#
# COMPACT_ATOMS: atom_id res chain seq x y z
N MET A 1 18.18 -22.54 17.23
CA MET A 1 17.61 -21.73 16.13
C MET A 1 16.54 -20.86 16.75
N SER A 2 16.69 -19.53 16.72
CA SER A 2 15.65 -18.62 17.25
C SER A 2 14.32 -18.94 16.55
N PRO A 3 13.24 -19.31 17.26
CA PRO A 3 11.98 -19.63 16.60
C PRO A 3 11.41 -18.34 16.03
N THR A 4 11.53 -18.18 14.72
CA THR A 4 10.91 -17.08 13.98
C THR A 4 9.40 -17.10 14.24
N CYS A 5 8.85 -16.04 14.84
CA CYS A 5 7.41 -15.87 15.05
C CYS A 5 6.63 -16.16 13.76
N GLN A 6 5.67 -17.09 13.81
CA GLN A 6 4.87 -17.51 12.66
C GLN A 6 3.45 -16.94 12.69
N LEU A 7 2.91 -16.56 11.54
CA LEU A 7 1.59 -15.93 11.41
C LEU A 7 0.66 -16.81 10.57
N TYR A 8 -0.43 -17.29 11.19
CA TYR A 8 -1.46 -18.13 10.58
C TYR A 8 -2.85 -17.47 10.68
N PRO A 9 -3.26 -16.63 9.71
CA PRO A 9 -4.59 -16.05 9.70
C PRO A 9 -5.66 -17.14 9.73
N THR A 10 -6.64 -16.95 10.62
CA THR A 10 -7.84 -17.76 10.67
C THR A 10 -8.77 -17.30 9.56
N ILE A 11 -8.52 -17.77 8.34
CA ILE A 11 -9.07 -17.17 7.13
C ILE A 11 -10.60 -17.29 7.10
N ILE A 12 -11.27 -16.19 6.75
CA ILE A 12 -12.73 -16.15 6.59
C ILE A 12 -13.14 -16.67 5.21
N THR A 13 -14.41 -17.05 5.06
CA THR A 13 -14.99 -17.51 3.80
C THR A 13 -15.82 -16.39 3.15
N PRO A 14 -15.38 -15.78 2.03
CA PRO A 14 -16.22 -14.85 1.28
C PRO A 14 -17.40 -15.58 0.64
N PHE A 15 -18.58 -14.94 0.63
CA PHE A 15 -19.79 -15.49 0.02
C PHE A 15 -20.38 -14.52 -1.02
N THR A 16 -20.92 -15.04 -2.10
CA THR A 16 -21.73 -14.29 -3.06
C THR A 16 -23.11 -13.96 -2.48
N PRO A 17 -23.87 -13.01 -3.09
CA PRO A 17 -25.25 -12.74 -2.69
C PRO A 17 -26.18 -13.97 -2.77
N GLU A 18 -25.87 -14.93 -3.64
CA GLU A 18 -26.58 -16.20 -3.81
C GLU A 18 -26.14 -17.28 -2.80
N ASN A 19 -25.41 -16.88 -1.75
CA ASN A 19 -24.95 -17.75 -0.68
C ASN A 19 -24.02 -18.89 -1.15
N LYS A 20 -23.20 -18.64 -2.19
CA LYS A 20 -22.13 -19.55 -2.64
C LYS A 20 -20.76 -19.03 -2.19
N ILE A 21 -19.78 -19.91 -2.05
CA ILE A 21 -18.39 -19.49 -1.76
C ILE A 21 -17.88 -18.64 -2.93
N ASP A 22 -17.39 -17.43 -2.63
CA ASP A 22 -16.80 -16.52 -3.61
C ASP A 22 -15.29 -16.77 -3.72
N TYR A 23 -14.92 -17.75 -4.54
CA TYR A 23 -13.52 -18.13 -4.79
C TYR A 23 -12.65 -16.99 -5.34
N PRO A 24 -13.11 -16.14 -6.28
CA PRO A 24 -12.34 -14.97 -6.69
C PRO A 24 -11.97 -14.03 -5.54
N SER A 25 -12.90 -13.73 -4.64
CA SER A 25 -12.60 -12.93 -3.43
C SER A 25 -11.69 -13.69 -2.47
N LEU A 26 -11.87 -15.01 -2.32
CA LEU A 26 -11.01 -15.85 -1.50
C LEU A 26 -9.57 -15.87 -2.02
N ASP A 27 -9.37 -15.95 -3.34
CA ASP A 27 -8.04 -15.90 -3.96
C ASP A 27 -7.33 -14.56 -3.69
N ARG A 28 -8.05 -13.44 -3.79
CA ARG A 28 -7.51 -12.13 -3.44
C ARG A 28 -7.17 -12.04 -1.95
N LEU A 29 -8.00 -12.62 -1.08
CA LEU A 29 -7.74 -12.67 0.36
C LEU A 29 -6.52 -13.52 0.70
N ILE A 30 -6.40 -14.73 0.13
CA ILE A 30 -5.23 -15.59 0.31
C ILE A 30 -3.97 -14.86 -0.17
N HIS A 31 -4.01 -14.29 -1.37
CA HIS A 31 -2.88 -13.52 -1.89
C HIS A 31 -2.52 -12.33 -0.98
N TYR A 32 -3.52 -11.60 -0.48
CA TYR A 32 -3.32 -10.50 0.47
C TYR A 32 -2.62 -10.97 1.75
N GLN A 33 -3.07 -12.08 2.35
CA GLN A 33 -2.45 -12.62 3.57
C GLN A 33 -0.98 -13.02 3.34
N LEU A 34 -0.73 -13.83 2.31
CA LEU A 34 0.61 -14.33 2.02
C LEU A 34 1.58 -13.21 1.63
N SER A 35 1.10 -12.20 0.90
CA SER A 35 1.90 -11.02 0.52
C SER A 35 2.24 -10.12 1.70
N ASN A 36 1.45 -10.16 2.77
CA ASN A 36 1.71 -9.46 4.03
C ASN A 36 2.50 -10.34 5.03
N GLY A 37 3.25 -11.32 4.54
CA GLY A 37 4.24 -12.05 5.33
C GLY A 37 3.68 -13.12 6.26
N CYS A 38 2.42 -13.55 6.06
CA CYS A 38 1.90 -14.74 6.70
C CYS A 38 2.66 -16.00 6.24
N ASP A 39 2.94 -16.89 7.19
CA ASP A 39 3.74 -18.10 6.96
C ASP A 39 2.88 -19.25 6.40
N GLY A 40 1.57 -19.13 6.55
CA GLY A 40 0.58 -20.06 6.05
C GLY A 40 -0.83 -19.56 6.29
N LEU A 41 -1.81 -20.46 6.24
CA LEU A 41 -3.21 -20.18 6.57
C LEU A 41 -3.71 -21.20 7.59
N PHE A 42 -4.68 -20.79 8.42
CA PHE A 42 -5.58 -21.70 9.11
C PHE A 42 -6.96 -21.66 8.45
N ALA A 43 -7.23 -22.65 7.59
CA ALA A 43 -8.47 -22.79 6.82
C ALA A 43 -9.52 -23.69 7.50
N VAL A 44 -10.77 -23.51 7.06
CA VAL A 44 -11.95 -24.24 7.56
C VAL A 44 -12.02 -24.23 9.09
N CYS A 45 -11.77 -23.07 9.69
CA CYS A 45 -11.85 -22.86 11.14
C CYS A 45 -13.16 -22.15 11.50
N GLN A 46 -13.36 -21.79 12.77
CA GLN A 46 -14.58 -21.07 13.18
C GLN A 46 -14.78 -19.76 12.40
N SER A 47 -13.68 -19.06 12.08
CA SER A 47 -13.71 -17.84 11.25
C SER A 47 -14.16 -18.09 9.81
N SER A 48 -13.92 -19.29 9.30
CA SER A 48 -14.40 -19.75 8.00
C SER A 48 -15.89 -20.12 8.01
N GLU A 49 -16.57 -19.91 9.15
CA GLU A 49 -17.98 -20.26 9.37
C GLU A 49 -18.21 -21.79 9.26
N MET A 50 -17.23 -22.60 9.65
CA MET A 50 -17.22 -24.06 9.44
C MET A 50 -18.45 -24.83 9.95
N PHE A 51 -19.18 -24.32 10.94
CA PHE A 51 -20.42 -24.95 11.42
C PHE A 51 -21.63 -24.72 10.48
N TYR A 52 -21.51 -23.81 9.53
CA TYR A 52 -22.53 -23.42 8.55
C TYR A 52 -22.13 -23.80 7.12
N LEU A 53 -21.09 -24.63 6.99
CA LEU A 53 -20.67 -25.27 5.75
C LEU A 53 -21.10 -26.73 5.80
N ASP A 54 -21.65 -27.24 4.71
CA ASP A 54 -21.84 -28.68 4.56
C ASP A 54 -20.49 -29.40 4.35
N GLU A 55 -20.49 -30.74 4.36
CA GLU A 55 -19.25 -31.52 4.21
C GLU A 55 -18.54 -31.25 2.88
N ALA A 56 -19.30 -31.10 1.79
CA ALA A 56 -18.74 -30.87 0.46
C ALA A 56 -18.07 -29.49 0.40
N GLU A 57 -18.74 -28.46 0.90
CA GLU A 57 -18.20 -27.10 1.00
C GLU A 57 -16.93 -27.07 1.86
N LYS A 58 -16.87 -27.80 2.98
CA LYS A 58 -15.67 -27.90 3.81
C LYS A 58 -14.49 -28.50 3.07
N LEU A 59 -14.69 -29.63 2.39
CA LEU A 59 -13.63 -30.33 1.67
C LEU A 59 -13.17 -29.53 0.45
N GLU A 60 -14.08 -28.88 -0.27
CA GLU A 60 -13.75 -28.04 -1.42
C GLU A 60 -12.96 -26.78 -0.99
N LEU A 61 -13.42 -26.11 0.08
CA LEU A 61 -12.72 -24.97 0.66
C LEU A 61 -11.33 -25.35 1.17
N ALA A 62 -11.20 -26.50 1.86
CA ALA A 62 -9.92 -27.03 2.30
C ALA A 62 -8.98 -27.27 1.12
N ALA A 63 -9.45 -28.01 0.10
CA ALA A 63 -8.65 -28.33 -1.09
C ALA A 63 -8.19 -27.06 -1.82
N HIS A 64 -9.05 -26.04 -1.90
CA HIS A 64 -8.69 -24.76 -2.49
C HIS A 64 -7.59 -24.04 -1.71
N CYS A 65 -7.75 -23.87 -0.40
CA CYS A 65 -6.76 -23.21 0.44
C CYS A 65 -5.41 -23.93 0.46
N ILE A 66 -5.42 -25.27 0.57
CA ILE A 66 -4.20 -26.09 0.54
C ILE A 66 -3.44 -25.86 -0.77
N ARG A 67 -4.13 -26.02 -1.91
CA ARG A 67 -3.53 -25.80 -3.23
C ARG A 67 -2.89 -24.42 -3.34
N ARG A 68 -3.61 -23.35 -2.97
CA ARG A 68 -3.10 -21.97 -3.10
C ARG A 68 -1.91 -21.68 -2.18
N CYS A 69 -1.89 -22.26 -0.98
CA CYS A 69 -0.72 -22.18 -0.10
C CYS A 69 0.49 -22.92 -0.68
N HIS A 70 0.30 -24.16 -1.15
CA HIS A 70 1.37 -24.98 -1.69
C HIS A 70 1.97 -24.37 -2.96
N GLU A 71 1.14 -23.82 -3.85
CA GLU A 71 1.58 -23.05 -5.03
C GLU A 71 2.46 -21.83 -4.66
N ALA A 72 2.24 -21.25 -3.47
CA ALA A 72 3.03 -20.14 -2.94
C ALA A 72 4.20 -20.59 -2.05
N GLY A 73 4.43 -21.91 -1.89
CA GLY A 73 5.44 -22.46 -0.98
C GLY A 73 5.17 -22.17 0.50
N LYS A 74 3.89 -22.13 0.89
CA LYS A 74 3.41 -21.80 2.25
C LYS A 74 2.62 -22.96 2.85
N PHE A 75 2.50 -22.96 4.18
CA PHE A 75 1.78 -23.98 4.92
C PHE A 75 0.27 -23.72 4.92
N CYS A 76 -0.55 -24.77 4.92
CA CYS A 76 -1.98 -24.70 5.17
C CYS A 76 -2.37 -25.72 6.24
N VAL A 77 -2.71 -25.22 7.42
CA VAL A 77 -3.32 -26.04 8.47
C VAL A 77 -4.84 -25.94 8.35
N VAL A 78 -5.54 -27.05 8.58
CA VAL A 78 -6.99 -27.14 8.28
C VAL A 78 -7.73 -27.82 9.42
N SER A 79 -8.97 -27.41 9.68
CA SER A 79 -9.86 -28.11 10.62
C SER A 79 -11.11 -28.67 9.93
N GLY A 80 -12.24 -27.96 9.99
CA GLY A 80 -13.55 -28.47 9.58
C GLY A 80 -14.07 -29.61 10.45
N HIS A 81 -13.36 -29.93 11.53
CA HIS A 81 -13.73 -30.95 12.51
C HIS A 81 -14.91 -30.44 13.34
N THR A 82 -16.13 -30.80 12.93
CA THR A 82 -17.37 -30.32 13.56
C THR A 82 -18.31 -31.43 14.00
N GLN A 83 -18.06 -32.68 13.58
CA GLN A 83 -18.89 -33.84 13.84
C GLN A 83 -18.92 -34.16 15.35
N ASP A 84 -20.08 -34.60 15.84
CA ASP A 84 -20.23 -34.99 17.26
C ASP A 84 -19.85 -36.45 17.49
N ALA A 85 -20.38 -37.39 16.69
CA ALA A 85 -20.13 -38.82 16.87
C ALA A 85 -18.70 -39.20 16.44
N LEU A 86 -18.01 -39.99 17.27
CA LEU A 86 -16.62 -40.38 17.05
C LEU A 86 -16.38 -41.03 15.67
N ASP A 87 -17.27 -41.93 15.25
CA ASP A 87 -17.17 -42.59 13.93
C ASP A 87 -17.30 -41.58 12.77
N ASP A 88 -18.11 -40.53 12.95
CA ASP A 88 -18.32 -39.49 11.94
C ASP A 88 -17.11 -38.56 11.89
N GLN A 89 -16.50 -38.28 13.05
CA GLN A 89 -15.22 -37.55 13.14
C GLN A 89 -14.12 -38.30 12.38
N ILE A 90 -13.94 -39.60 12.64
CA ILE A 90 -12.95 -40.44 11.94
C ILE A 90 -13.18 -40.40 10.43
N ARG A 91 -14.41 -40.66 9.97
CA ARG A 91 -14.72 -40.66 8.53
C ARG A 91 -14.44 -39.32 7.86
N TYR A 92 -14.74 -38.20 8.54
CA TYR A 92 -14.47 -36.87 8.01
C TYR A 92 -12.96 -36.58 7.96
N LEU A 93 -12.23 -36.87 9.04
CA LEU A 93 -10.79 -36.60 9.13
C LEU A 93 -10.01 -37.43 8.12
N GLN A 94 -10.37 -38.70 7.88
CA GLN A 94 -9.77 -39.54 6.83
C GLN A 94 -10.04 -39.03 5.41
N LYS A 95 -11.15 -38.32 5.16
CA LYS A 95 -11.38 -37.62 3.88
C LYS A 95 -10.47 -36.39 3.79
N LEU A 96 -10.30 -35.67 4.88
CA LEU A 96 -9.45 -34.47 4.95
C LEU A 96 -7.96 -34.82 4.76
N GLU A 97 -7.48 -35.94 5.31
CA GLU A 97 -6.10 -36.44 5.11
C GLU A 97 -5.75 -36.62 3.63
N LYS A 98 -6.71 -37.08 2.81
CA LYS A 98 -6.51 -37.28 1.38
C LYS A 98 -6.25 -35.98 0.62
N LEU A 99 -6.58 -34.83 1.20
CA LEU A 99 -6.28 -33.51 0.63
C LEU A 99 -4.84 -33.06 0.93
N ALA A 100 -4.10 -33.83 1.73
CA ALA A 100 -2.71 -33.56 2.14
C ALA A 100 -2.49 -32.16 2.75
N PRO A 101 -3.26 -31.74 3.78
CA PRO A 101 -2.95 -30.53 4.52
C PRO A 101 -1.61 -30.68 5.27
N ASP A 102 -0.95 -29.56 5.58
CA ASP A 102 0.30 -29.58 6.34
C ASP A 102 0.12 -30.03 7.79
N ALA A 103 -1.07 -29.78 8.35
CA ALA A 103 -1.53 -30.36 9.61
C ALA A 103 -3.07 -30.32 9.69
N ILE A 104 -3.64 -31.29 10.40
CA ILE A 104 -5.06 -31.30 10.75
C ILE A 104 -5.23 -30.81 12.19
N ILE A 105 -6.05 -29.78 12.38
CA ILE A 105 -6.29 -29.14 13.67
C ILE A 105 -7.63 -29.63 14.23
N LEU A 106 -7.59 -30.42 15.30
CA LEU A 106 -8.77 -30.97 15.95
C LEU A 106 -9.37 -29.96 16.95
N VAL A 107 -10.69 -29.91 17.02
CA VAL A 107 -11.40 -28.98 17.91
C VAL A 107 -11.64 -29.63 19.27
N THR A 108 -11.19 -28.98 20.35
CA THR A 108 -11.21 -29.57 21.70
C THR A 108 -12.62 -29.91 22.20
N ASN A 109 -13.60 -29.10 21.85
CA ASN A 109 -15.00 -29.32 22.24
C ASN A 109 -15.73 -30.38 21.38
N ARG A 110 -15.04 -31.04 20.43
CA ARG A 110 -15.54 -32.23 19.72
C ARG A 110 -15.02 -33.53 20.33
N LEU A 111 -13.98 -33.44 21.16
CA LEU A 111 -13.32 -34.60 21.78
C LEU A 111 -13.96 -35.00 23.11
N ALA A 112 -14.66 -34.08 23.77
CA ALA A 112 -15.41 -34.34 24.99
C ALA A 112 -16.47 -33.26 25.23
N GLY A 113 -17.60 -33.65 25.81
CA GLY A 113 -18.70 -32.81 26.30
C GLY A 113 -18.25 -31.73 27.29
N PRO A 114 -19.12 -30.74 27.61
CA PRO A 114 -18.76 -29.65 28.52
C PRO A 114 -18.42 -30.15 29.93
N ASP A 115 -19.13 -31.16 30.42
CA ASP A 115 -18.98 -31.71 31.77
C ASP A 115 -18.18 -33.04 31.80
N GLU A 116 -17.70 -33.50 30.65
CA GLU A 116 -16.93 -34.74 30.54
C GLU A 116 -15.48 -34.54 31.00
N SER A 117 -14.91 -35.58 31.62
CA SER A 117 -13.57 -35.53 32.19
C SER A 117 -12.46 -35.54 31.13
N ASP A 118 -11.26 -35.13 31.53
CA ASP A 118 -10.08 -35.23 30.66
C ASP A 118 -9.72 -36.67 30.31
N ASP A 119 -10.06 -37.65 31.15
CA ASP A 119 -9.91 -39.06 30.82
C ASP A 119 -10.79 -39.46 29.63
N GLN A 120 -12.02 -38.93 29.54
CA GLN A 120 -12.89 -39.18 28.39
C GLN A 120 -12.32 -38.53 27.14
N PHE A 121 -11.85 -37.28 27.25
CA PHE A 121 -11.18 -36.56 26.18
C PHE A 121 -9.98 -37.35 25.65
N ILE A 122 -9.09 -37.81 26.53
CA ILE A 122 -7.88 -38.56 26.17
C ILE A 122 -8.26 -39.90 25.52
N ARG A 123 -9.28 -40.61 26.03
CA ARG A 123 -9.77 -41.85 25.40
C ARG A 123 -10.25 -41.62 23.96
N HIS A 124 -11.09 -40.63 23.73
CA HIS A 124 -11.57 -40.31 22.38
C HIS A 124 -10.43 -39.87 21.46
N LEU A 125 -9.53 -39.03 21.98
CA LEU A 125 -8.38 -38.56 21.22
C LEU A 125 -7.45 -39.72 20.81
N SER A 126 -7.19 -40.69 21.70
CA SER A 126 -6.40 -41.88 21.36
C SER A 126 -7.04 -42.67 20.22
N VAL A 127 -8.36 -42.91 20.26
CA VAL A 127 -9.07 -43.62 19.19
C VAL A 127 -8.96 -42.87 17.85
N LEU A 128 -9.07 -41.54 17.86
CA LEU A 128 -8.90 -40.73 16.65
C LEU A 128 -7.48 -40.79 16.10
N ILE A 129 -6.48 -40.64 16.96
CA ILE A 129 -5.07 -40.72 16.60
C ILE A 129 -4.81 -42.08 15.92
N ASP A 130 -5.25 -43.18 16.52
CA ASP A 130 -5.03 -44.53 15.99
C ASP A 130 -5.73 -44.78 14.64
N ALA A 131 -6.80 -44.04 14.34
CA ALA A 131 -7.56 -44.17 13.10
C ALA A 131 -7.01 -43.32 11.92
N LEU A 132 -6.05 -42.44 12.18
CA LEU A 132 -5.44 -41.53 11.19
C LEU A 132 -4.03 -41.98 10.80
N ASP A 133 -3.56 -41.62 9.60
CA ASP A 133 -2.22 -41.98 9.11
C ASP A 133 -1.14 -41.47 10.08
N PRO A 134 -0.23 -42.34 10.59
CA PRO A 134 0.83 -41.93 11.51
C PRO A 134 1.70 -40.75 11.05
N ALA A 135 1.81 -40.51 9.74
CA ALA A 135 2.52 -39.37 9.18
C ALA A 135 1.72 -38.05 9.20
N THR A 136 0.39 -38.12 9.39
CA THR A 136 -0.46 -36.94 9.51
C THR A 136 -0.10 -36.17 10.78
N ARG A 137 0.36 -34.94 10.58
CA ARG A 137 0.66 -33.96 11.62
C ARG A 137 -0.63 -33.42 12.21
N LEU A 138 -0.71 -33.38 13.54
CA LEU A 138 -1.92 -32.99 14.26
C LEU A 138 -1.71 -31.73 15.09
N GLY A 139 -2.80 -31.00 15.29
CA GLY A 139 -2.86 -29.88 16.22
C GLY A 139 -4.19 -29.83 16.97
N LEU A 140 -4.28 -28.95 17.96
CA LEU A 140 -5.51 -28.68 18.70
C LEU A 140 -5.92 -27.21 18.60
N TYR A 141 -7.23 -26.98 18.60
CA TYR A 141 -7.85 -25.67 18.63
C TYR A 141 -8.92 -25.60 19.72
N GLU A 142 -8.69 -24.72 20.71
CA GLU A 142 -9.64 -24.37 21.77
C GLU A 142 -10.77 -23.49 21.21
N CYS A 143 -11.62 -24.05 20.33
CA CYS A 143 -12.71 -23.33 19.69
C CYS A 143 -13.78 -22.89 20.71
N PRO A 144 -14.14 -21.59 20.79
CA PRO A 144 -15.18 -21.11 21.70
C PRO A 144 -16.59 -21.65 21.44
N TYR A 145 -16.91 -22.02 20.19
CA TYR A 145 -18.23 -22.54 19.80
C TYR A 145 -18.15 -24.03 19.46
N PRO A 146 -19.12 -24.86 19.88
CA PRO A 146 -20.35 -24.50 20.62
C PRO A 146 -20.16 -24.17 22.11
N TYR A 147 -19.07 -24.63 22.72
CA TYR A 147 -18.65 -24.23 24.07
C TYR A 147 -17.12 -24.21 24.15
N LYS A 148 -16.59 -23.39 25.07
CA LYS A 148 -15.15 -23.23 25.26
C LYS A 148 -14.62 -24.33 26.20
N ARG A 149 -13.83 -25.25 25.66
CA ARG A 149 -13.09 -26.26 26.43
C ARG A 149 -11.58 -25.99 26.32
N LEU A 150 -10.97 -25.59 27.42
CA LEU A 150 -9.52 -25.34 27.50
C LEU A 150 -8.76 -26.65 27.75
N LEU A 151 -7.53 -26.73 27.23
CA LEU A 151 -6.59 -27.81 27.51
C LEU A 151 -6.09 -27.72 28.95
N SER A 152 -6.24 -28.79 29.71
CA SER A 152 -5.66 -28.94 31.04
C SER A 152 -4.21 -29.43 30.95
N ALA A 153 -3.48 -29.30 32.06
CA ALA A 153 -2.11 -29.80 32.17
C ALA A 153 -2.00 -31.32 31.86
N PRO A 154 -2.84 -32.21 32.42
CA PRO A 154 -2.80 -33.64 32.09
C PRO A 154 -3.02 -33.96 30.60
N VAL A 155 -3.87 -33.18 29.93
CA VAL A 155 -4.10 -33.33 28.49
C VAL A 155 -2.85 -32.91 27.71
N ILE A 156 -2.22 -31.78 28.05
CA ILE A 156 -0.99 -31.33 27.39
C ILE A 156 0.14 -32.34 27.59
N ASP A 157 0.30 -32.88 28.81
CA ASP A 157 1.28 -33.94 29.09
C ASP A 157 1.03 -35.18 28.22
N PHE A 158 -0.23 -35.54 27.98
CA PHE A 158 -0.59 -36.61 27.06
C PHE A 158 -0.16 -36.29 25.63
N LEU A 159 -0.46 -35.09 25.12
CA LEU A 159 -0.05 -34.67 23.76
C LEU A 159 1.46 -34.73 23.57
N VAL A 160 2.23 -34.22 24.54
CA VAL A 160 3.70 -34.24 24.52
C VAL A 160 4.22 -35.68 24.41
N ARG A 161 3.66 -36.62 25.19
CA ARG A 161 4.06 -38.03 25.15
C ARG A 161 3.80 -38.72 23.81
N THR A 162 2.78 -38.28 23.05
CA THR A 162 2.50 -38.88 21.73
C THR A 162 3.53 -38.53 20.67
N GLY A 163 4.19 -37.37 20.78
CA GLY A 163 5.11 -36.85 19.76
C GLY A 163 4.47 -36.50 18.40
N ARG A 164 3.13 -36.57 18.27
CA ARG A 164 2.40 -36.39 17.00
C ARG A 164 1.82 -34.99 16.81
N PHE A 165 1.78 -34.19 17.88
CA PHE A 165 1.22 -32.84 17.85
C PHE A 165 2.30 -31.79 17.67
N ASP A 166 2.03 -30.78 16.86
CA ASP A 166 2.97 -29.67 16.63
C ASP A 166 2.31 -28.28 16.62
N PHE A 167 1.00 -28.21 16.80
CA PHE A 167 0.25 -26.95 16.72
C PHE A 167 -0.83 -26.88 17.81
N ILE A 168 -0.74 -25.91 18.72
CA ILE A 168 -1.83 -25.54 19.63
C ILE A 168 -2.25 -24.12 19.29
N LYS A 169 -3.50 -23.96 18.85
CA LYS A 169 -4.16 -22.65 18.80
C LYS A 169 -4.80 -22.36 20.15
N ASP A 170 -4.09 -21.57 20.95
CA ASP A 170 -4.47 -21.18 22.29
C ASP A 170 -5.51 -20.04 22.26
N THR A 171 -6.60 -20.20 23.00
CA THR A 171 -7.62 -19.16 23.16
C THR A 171 -7.91 -18.84 24.63
N CYS A 172 -7.01 -19.18 25.56
CA CYS A 172 -7.25 -18.99 26.99
C CYS A 172 -7.35 -17.51 27.37
N CYS A 173 -6.69 -16.63 26.62
CA CYS A 173 -6.58 -15.18 26.87
C CYS A 173 -5.93 -14.83 28.22
N GLN A 174 -5.13 -15.73 28.79
CA GLN A 174 -4.50 -15.56 30.11
C GLN A 174 -3.00 -15.82 30.00
N ILE A 175 -2.19 -14.79 30.23
CA ILE A 175 -0.74 -14.87 30.00
C ILE A 175 -0.05 -15.87 30.94
N ASP A 176 -0.50 -15.97 32.19
CA ASP A 176 0.04 -16.94 33.16
C ASP A 176 -0.23 -18.39 32.72
N VAL A 177 -1.39 -18.63 32.11
CA VAL A 177 -1.74 -19.95 31.55
C VAL A 177 -0.86 -20.25 30.33
N ILE A 178 -0.68 -19.28 29.44
CA ILE A 178 0.24 -19.43 28.28
C ILE A 178 1.66 -19.73 28.77
N GLN A 179 2.16 -19.02 29.78
CA GLN A 179 3.49 -19.26 30.36
C GLN A 179 3.63 -20.69 30.88
N ALA A 180 2.65 -21.16 31.66
CA ALA A 180 2.66 -22.53 32.18
C ALA A 180 2.63 -23.58 31.05
N ARG A 181 1.84 -23.34 30.00
CA ARG A 181 1.77 -24.22 28.82
C ARG A 181 3.09 -24.25 28.05
N LEU A 182 3.74 -23.10 27.87
CA LEU A 182 5.05 -23.01 27.21
C LEU A 182 6.11 -23.82 27.96
N ALA A 183 6.12 -23.76 29.30
CA ALA A 183 7.00 -24.59 30.12
C ALA A 183 6.70 -26.10 29.98
N GLN A 184 5.42 -26.48 29.88
CA GLN A 184 5.03 -27.88 29.71
C GLN A 184 5.44 -28.48 28.37
N ILE A 185 5.38 -27.69 27.30
CA ILE A 185 5.69 -28.17 25.94
C ILE A 185 7.18 -28.01 25.59
N GLU A 186 8.01 -27.50 26.50
CA GLU A 186 9.43 -27.30 26.27
C GLU A 186 10.12 -28.62 25.87
N GLY A 187 10.92 -28.58 24.81
CA GLY A 187 11.60 -29.76 24.25
C GLY A 187 10.70 -30.73 23.46
N SER A 188 9.39 -30.48 23.38
CA SER A 188 8.47 -31.24 22.54
C SER A 188 8.40 -30.71 21.10
N THR A 189 7.68 -31.42 20.24
CA THR A 189 7.35 -30.95 18.87
C THR A 189 6.27 -29.86 18.86
N ILE A 190 5.55 -29.68 19.96
CA ILE A 190 4.39 -28.79 20.07
C ILE A 190 4.82 -27.33 20.00
N ARG A 191 4.15 -26.56 19.15
CA ARG A 191 4.27 -25.11 19.09
C ARG A 191 2.94 -24.45 19.47
N LEU A 192 3.01 -23.49 20.37
CA LEU A 192 1.84 -22.73 20.82
C LEU A 192 1.70 -21.44 20.01
N TYR A 193 0.53 -21.23 19.43
CA TYR A 193 0.16 -20.02 18.69
C TYR A 193 -0.97 -19.33 19.45
N ASN A 194 -0.70 -18.11 19.93
CA ASN A 194 -1.71 -17.30 20.60
C ASN A 194 -2.77 -16.86 19.58
N ALA A 195 -4.06 -16.93 19.92
CA ALA A 195 -5.15 -16.45 19.06
C ALA A 195 -5.73 -15.09 19.48
N ASN A 196 -5.31 -14.53 20.62
CA ASN A 196 -5.82 -13.30 21.18
C ASN A 196 -4.79 -12.17 21.05
N ALA A 197 -5.15 -11.11 20.30
CA ALA A 197 -4.21 -10.02 20.02
C ALA A 197 -3.81 -9.24 21.28
N ALA A 198 -4.67 -9.18 22.30
CA ALA A 198 -4.42 -8.42 23.53
C ALA A 198 -3.22 -8.92 24.34
N THR A 199 -2.97 -10.24 24.30
CA THR A 199 -1.88 -10.91 25.04
C THR A 199 -0.73 -11.36 24.13
N LEU A 200 -0.76 -10.93 22.86
CA LEU A 200 0.16 -11.43 21.85
C LEU A 200 1.61 -11.09 22.20
N PHE A 201 1.90 -9.83 22.48
CA PHE A 201 3.28 -9.38 22.65
C PHE A 201 3.99 -10.10 23.79
N GLU A 202 3.34 -10.20 24.95
CA GLU A 202 3.83 -10.91 26.11
C GLU A 202 4.01 -12.39 25.80
N SER A 203 3.06 -13.02 25.09
CA SER A 203 3.17 -14.43 24.74
C SER A 203 4.37 -14.72 23.84
N LEU A 204 4.66 -13.83 22.88
CA LEU A 204 5.82 -13.97 22.01
C LEU A 204 7.13 -13.75 22.79
N VAL A 205 7.15 -12.81 23.75
CA VAL A 205 8.31 -12.60 24.64
C VAL A 205 8.60 -13.84 25.48
N LEU A 206 7.56 -14.55 25.91
CA LEU A 206 7.67 -15.81 26.66
C LEU A 206 8.06 -17.02 25.79
N GLY A 207 8.14 -16.86 24.47
CA GLY A 207 8.55 -17.93 23.56
C GLY A 207 7.41 -18.66 22.84
N ALA A 208 6.20 -18.11 22.82
CA ALA A 208 5.15 -18.62 21.92
C ALA A 208 5.64 -18.57 20.46
N ALA A 209 5.26 -19.61 19.70
CA ALA A 209 5.76 -19.79 18.33
C ALA A 209 5.17 -18.78 17.34
N GLY A 210 4.08 -18.11 17.69
CA GLY A 210 3.46 -17.15 16.80
C GLY A 210 2.02 -16.76 17.15
N TYR A 211 1.33 -16.25 16.15
CA TYR A 211 -0.06 -15.80 16.23
C TYR A 211 -0.93 -16.55 15.23
N SER A 212 -2.05 -17.09 15.70
CA SER A 212 -3.13 -17.63 14.88
C SER A 212 -4.47 -17.09 15.34
N GLY A 213 -4.72 -15.82 15.04
CA GLY A 213 -5.93 -15.12 15.49
C GLY A 213 -6.61 -14.32 14.40
N VAL A 214 -7.78 -13.79 14.77
CA VAL A 214 -8.72 -13.18 13.83
C VAL A 214 -8.27 -11.81 13.33
N MET A 215 -7.42 -11.11 14.08
CA MET A 215 -6.96 -9.76 13.73
C MET A 215 -6.06 -9.74 12.49
N LEU A 216 -5.49 -10.89 12.10
CA LEU A 216 -4.82 -11.04 10.81
C LEU A 216 -5.78 -10.87 9.61
N ASN A 217 -7.10 -10.99 9.78
CA ASN A 217 -8.05 -10.66 8.70
C ASN A 217 -8.25 -9.14 8.51
N PHE A 218 -7.76 -8.31 9.43
CA PHE A 218 -7.89 -6.86 9.32
C PHE A 218 -6.58 -6.27 8.79
N PHE A 219 -5.49 -6.42 9.54
CA PHE A 219 -4.24 -5.71 9.28
C PHE A 219 -2.99 -6.58 9.46
N PRO A 220 -2.83 -7.67 8.69
CA PRO A 220 -1.68 -8.57 8.81
C PRO A 220 -0.32 -7.86 8.67
N GLU A 221 -0.28 -6.73 7.97
CA GLU A 221 0.89 -5.87 7.84
C GLU A 221 1.48 -5.43 9.19
N LEU A 222 0.67 -5.10 10.21
CA LEU A 222 1.18 -4.67 11.52
C LEU A 222 1.77 -5.85 12.31
N PHE A 223 1.27 -7.07 12.10
CA PHE A 223 1.81 -8.28 12.71
C PHE A 223 3.14 -8.67 12.08
N LEU A 224 3.31 -8.50 10.76
CA LEU A 224 4.60 -8.66 10.10
C LEU A 224 5.66 -7.72 10.69
N LEU A 225 5.27 -6.48 11.00
CA LEU A 225 6.16 -5.50 11.60
C LEU A 225 6.56 -5.92 13.01
N LEU A 226 5.60 -6.32 13.84
CA LEU A 226 5.89 -6.88 15.16
C LEU A 226 6.84 -8.07 15.07
N LYS A 227 6.58 -9.02 14.15
CA LYS A 227 7.45 -10.17 13.87
C LYS A 227 8.87 -9.74 13.51
N ARG A 228 9.05 -8.75 12.64
CA ARG A 228 10.38 -8.20 12.26
C ARG A 228 11.09 -7.58 13.46
N PHE A 229 10.39 -6.80 14.28
CA PHE A 229 10.96 -6.23 15.51
C PHE A 229 11.43 -7.30 16.49
N MET A 230 10.66 -8.37 16.63
CA MET A 230 11.03 -9.47 17.51
C MET A 230 12.23 -10.27 17.02
N ALA A 231 12.34 -10.47 15.71
CA ALA A 231 13.50 -11.12 15.11
C ALA A 231 14.81 -10.29 15.23
N GLY A 232 14.70 -8.96 15.29
CA GLY A 232 15.84 -8.05 15.43
C GLY A 232 16.52 -8.01 16.80
N LYS A 233 16.04 -8.79 17.79
CA LYS A 233 16.65 -8.85 19.13
C LYS A 233 17.98 -9.63 19.19
N ASP A 234 18.27 -10.48 18.20
CA ASP A 234 19.49 -11.32 18.15
C ASP A 234 20.49 -10.90 17.06
N ALA A 235 20.23 -9.84 16.30
CA ALA A 235 21.10 -9.39 15.21
C ALA A 235 21.88 -8.14 15.60
N ASP A 236 23.18 -8.32 15.80
CA ASP A 236 24.21 -7.29 16.00
C ASP A 236 24.29 -6.34 14.77
N THR A 237 23.28 -5.49 14.59
CA THR A 237 23.11 -4.67 13.40
C THR A 237 22.99 -3.20 13.79
N HIS A 238 23.92 -2.40 13.28
CA HIS A 238 23.79 -0.96 13.21
C HIS A 238 22.46 -0.62 12.49
N TRP A 239 21.44 -0.22 13.26
CA TRP A 239 20.20 0.30 12.70
C TRP A 239 20.44 1.72 12.15
N PRO A 240 20.09 2.05 10.90
CA PRO A 240 20.13 3.42 10.41
C PRO A 240 19.22 4.36 11.25
N PRO A 241 19.60 5.65 11.46
CA PRO A 241 18.90 6.59 12.36
C PRO A 241 17.39 6.78 12.10
N LEU A 242 16.90 6.49 10.89
CA LEU A 242 15.47 6.58 10.58
C LEU A 242 14.62 5.45 11.20
N GLN A 243 15.19 4.27 11.49
CA GLN A 243 14.48 3.21 12.23
C GLN A 243 14.28 3.54 13.71
N GLN A 244 14.98 4.54 14.25
CA GLN A 244 14.77 5.06 15.61
C GLN A 244 13.49 5.89 15.77
N HIS A 245 12.79 6.23 14.67
CA HIS A 245 11.55 7.01 14.71
C HIS A 245 10.28 6.15 14.87
N LEU A 246 10.40 4.82 14.88
CA LEU A 246 9.41 3.92 15.47
C LEU A 246 9.74 3.80 16.96
N ARG A 247 8.88 4.33 17.84
CA ARG A 247 9.23 4.51 19.26
C ARG A 247 9.54 3.19 19.99
N SER A 248 9.00 2.03 19.57
CA SER A 248 9.40 0.67 20.01
C SER A 248 8.48 -0.42 19.43
N ALA A 249 8.84 -1.70 19.58
CA ALA A 249 7.89 -2.82 19.44
C ALA A 249 6.66 -2.69 20.37
N GLY A 250 6.81 -1.98 21.50
CA GLY A 250 5.76 -1.73 22.48
C GLY A 250 4.63 -0.85 21.96
N ASP A 251 4.91 0.10 21.07
CA ASP A 251 3.87 0.97 20.49
C ASP A 251 2.99 0.21 19.50
N ILE A 252 3.60 -0.61 18.65
CA ILE A 252 2.87 -1.51 17.73
C ILE A 252 2.05 -2.51 18.53
N ALA A 253 2.66 -3.12 19.54
CA ALA A 253 1.96 -4.04 20.44
C ALA A 253 0.76 -3.37 21.13
N SER A 254 0.94 -2.17 21.66
CA SER A 254 -0.13 -1.41 22.33
C SER A 254 -1.29 -1.08 21.39
N PHE A 255 -0.99 -0.72 20.13
CA PHE A 255 -2.04 -0.54 19.13
C PHE A 255 -2.77 -1.84 18.81
N ILE A 256 -2.05 -2.95 18.59
CA ILE A 256 -2.63 -4.26 18.34
C ILE A 256 -3.54 -4.69 19.51
N THR A 257 -3.09 -4.48 20.75
CA THR A 257 -3.87 -4.73 21.97
C THR A 257 -5.12 -3.86 22.03
N MET A 258 -5.01 -2.56 21.78
CA MET A 258 -6.19 -1.67 21.73
C MET A 258 -7.18 -2.09 20.65
N ALA A 259 -6.69 -2.45 19.46
CA ALA A 259 -7.51 -2.88 18.34
C ALA A 259 -8.14 -4.27 18.55
N SER A 260 -7.70 -5.06 19.54
CA SER A 260 -8.28 -6.37 19.82
C SER A 260 -9.75 -6.30 20.26
N VAL A 261 -10.27 -5.13 20.65
CA VAL A 261 -11.70 -4.95 20.96
C VAL A 261 -12.59 -5.29 19.76
N PHE A 262 -12.08 -5.15 18.53
CA PHE A 262 -12.79 -5.52 17.31
C PHE A 262 -12.95 -7.05 17.15
N GLU A 263 -12.20 -7.88 17.89
CA GLU A 263 -12.44 -9.33 17.96
C GLU A 263 -13.87 -9.64 18.46
N TYR A 264 -14.44 -8.74 19.28
CA TYR A 264 -15.76 -8.90 19.91
C TYR A 264 -16.88 -8.14 19.18
N GLN A 265 -16.56 -7.33 18.17
CA GLN A 265 -17.51 -6.47 17.47
C GLN A 265 -18.16 -7.18 16.28
N LYS A 266 -19.14 -8.07 16.50
CA LYS A 266 -19.87 -8.78 15.42
C LYS A 266 -18.95 -9.51 14.42
N TYR A 267 -17.91 -10.17 14.90
CA TYR A 267 -17.07 -11.02 14.05
C TYR A 267 -17.85 -12.24 13.52
N PRO A 268 -17.71 -12.66 12.24
CA PRO A 268 -16.78 -12.18 11.19
C PRO A 268 -17.32 -11.06 10.29
N ALA A 269 -18.51 -10.51 10.58
CA ALA A 269 -19.14 -9.48 9.74
C ALA A 269 -18.27 -8.22 9.60
N ASN A 270 -17.65 -7.79 10.71
CA ASN A 270 -16.76 -6.63 10.72
C ASN A 270 -15.48 -6.87 9.92
N ALA A 271 -14.87 -8.05 10.00
CA ALA A 271 -13.70 -8.40 9.20
C ALA A 271 -14.02 -8.38 7.70
N LYS A 272 -15.17 -8.92 7.30
CA LYS A 272 -15.64 -8.84 5.91
C LYS A 272 -15.86 -7.39 5.48
N CYS A 273 -16.49 -6.56 6.30
CA CYS A 273 -16.68 -5.15 6.01
C CYS A 273 -15.34 -4.41 5.84
N TYR A 274 -14.37 -4.69 6.71
CA TYR A 274 -13.02 -4.12 6.62
C TYR A 274 -12.31 -4.53 5.32
N LEU A 275 -12.36 -5.80 4.96
CA LEU A 275 -11.76 -6.32 3.73
C LEU A 275 -12.45 -5.80 2.47
N GLN A 276 -13.76 -5.52 2.53
CA GLN A 276 -14.49 -4.85 1.47
C GLN A 276 -14.05 -3.39 1.31
N MET A 277 -13.84 -2.66 2.41
CA MET A 277 -13.27 -1.29 2.36
C MET A 277 -11.88 -1.27 1.70
N LYS A 278 -11.09 -2.33 1.88
CA LYS A 278 -9.80 -2.52 1.20
C LYS A 278 -9.91 -3.04 -0.24
N GLY A 279 -11.11 -3.29 -0.76
CA GLY A 279 -11.32 -3.84 -2.10
C GLY A 279 -10.87 -5.29 -2.28
N ILE A 280 -10.61 -6.02 -1.19
CA ILE A 280 -10.10 -7.40 -1.23
C ILE A 280 -11.25 -8.36 -1.52
N ILE A 281 -12.39 -8.22 -0.83
CA ILE A 281 -13.58 -9.04 -1.06
C ILE A 281 -14.71 -8.20 -1.64
N ALA A 282 -15.55 -8.81 -2.49
CA ALA A 282 -16.65 -8.11 -3.14
C ALA A 282 -17.85 -7.89 -2.21
N HIS A 283 -18.15 -8.87 -1.35
CA HIS A 283 -19.37 -8.91 -0.56
C HIS A 283 -19.09 -9.23 0.91
N THR A 284 -20.01 -8.79 1.78
CA THR A 284 -19.93 -8.94 3.24
C THR A 284 -20.90 -9.97 3.82
N ALA A 285 -21.49 -10.80 2.96
CA ALA A 285 -22.45 -11.82 3.36
C ALA A 285 -21.82 -12.81 4.37
N ILE A 286 -22.59 -13.20 5.38
CA ILE A 286 -22.23 -14.17 6.44
C ILE A 286 -23.39 -15.16 6.60
N ARG A 287 -23.08 -16.38 7.07
CA ARG A 287 -24.05 -17.40 7.45
C ARG A 287 -24.24 -17.48 8.97
N THR A 288 -23.30 -16.90 9.72
CA THR A 288 -23.29 -16.80 11.18
C THR A 288 -24.02 -15.53 11.68
N GLY A 289 -24.40 -15.52 12.97
CA GLY A 289 -24.89 -14.32 13.67
C GLY A 289 -26.41 -14.23 13.82
N ASP A 290 -26.89 -13.06 14.28
CA ASP A 290 -28.31 -12.79 14.56
C ASP A 290 -29.08 -12.22 13.35
N GLY A 291 -28.47 -12.22 12.18
CA GLY A 291 -29.00 -11.63 10.94
C GLY A 291 -29.06 -10.10 10.94
N LYS A 292 -28.68 -9.41 12.02
CA LYS A 292 -28.72 -7.94 12.09
C LYS A 292 -27.46 -7.35 11.46
N PRO A 293 -27.58 -6.36 10.56
CA PRO A 293 -26.43 -5.67 10.01
C PRO A 293 -25.63 -4.94 11.10
N MET A 294 -24.38 -4.57 10.79
CA MET A 294 -23.61 -3.67 11.65
C MET A 294 -24.35 -2.33 11.79
N THR A 295 -24.25 -1.71 12.96
CA THR A 295 -24.80 -0.37 13.17
C THR A 295 -23.96 0.69 12.46
N GLU A 296 -24.49 1.91 12.33
CA GLU A 296 -23.72 3.03 11.80
C GLU A 296 -22.48 3.33 12.67
N SER A 297 -22.62 3.29 14.01
CA SER A 297 -21.50 3.47 14.94
C SER A 297 -20.40 2.44 14.70
N GLN A 298 -20.75 1.16 14.60
CA GLN A 298 -19.78 0.08 14.36
C GLN A 298 -19.05 0.26 13.02
N ARG A 299 -19.74 0.70 11.97
CA ARG A 299 -19.10 1.02 10.68
C ARG A 299 -18.15 2.21 10.77
N LYS A 300 -18.51 3.27 11.52
CA LYS A 300 -17.64 4.44 11.74
C LYS A 300 -16.40 4.07 12.56
N GLU A 301 -16.57 3.27 13.61
CA GLU A 301 -15.45 2.73 14.41
C GLU A 301 -14.50 1.92 13.53
N LEU A 302 -15.03 1.08 12.64
CA LEU A 302 -14.23 0.27 11.71
C LEU A 302 -13.49 1.12 10.67
N ALA A 303 -14.14 2.15 10.12
CA ALA A 303 -13.50 3.11 9.23
C ALA A 303 -12.39 3.90 9.95
N ALA A 304 -12.60 4.28 11.22
CA ALA A 304 -11.58 4.91 12.04
C ALA A 304 -10.40 3.97 12.28
N LEU A 305 -10.65 2.69 12.58
CA LEU A 305 -9.61 1.67 12.68
C LEU A 305 -8.82 1.56 11.37
N ALA A 306 -9.50 1.46 10.22
CA ALA A 306 -8.85 1.39 8.92
C ALA A 306 -7.94 2.60 8.67
N ASN A 307 -8.44 3.81 8.95
CA ASN A 307 -7.65 5.04 8.83
C ASN A 307 -6.43 5.05 9.75
N GLN A 308 -6.56 4.58 11.00
CA GLN A 308 -5.43 4.51 11.94
C GLN A 308 -4.41 3.44 11.54
N VAL A 309 -4.87 2.29 11.06
CA VAL A 309 -3.99 1.26 10.49
C VAL A 309 -3.22 1.83 9.31
N GLU A 310 -3.87 2.51 8.36
CA GLU A 310 -3.18 3.11 7.22
C GLU A 310 -2.19 4.20 7.65
N ARG A 311 -2.51 5.00 8.67
CA ARG A 311 -1.57 5.97 9.28
C ARG A 311 -0.38 5.30 9.96
N LEU A 312 -0.58 4.16 10.62
CA LEU A 312 0.51 3.41 11.25
C LEU A 312 1.35 2.72 10.20
N ARG A 313 0.71 2.08 9.22
CA ARG A 313 1.36 1.47 8.07
C ARG A 313 2.20 2.49 7.31
N SER A 314 1.70 3.70 7.07
CA SER A 314 2.45 4.78 6.40
C SER A 314 3.67 5.24 7.20
N LYS A 315 3.72 4.99 8.52
CA LYS A 315 4.90 5.23 9.36
C LYS A 315 5.93 4.09 9.28
N VAL A 316 5.54 2.89 8.81
CA VAL A 316 6.36 1.67 8.92
C VAL A 316 6.72 1.03 7.57
N ASP A 317 5.98 1.31 6.49
CA ASP A 317 6.32 0.84 5.14
C ASP A 317 7.51 1.64 4.57
N VAL A 318 8.70 1.05 4.78
CA VAL A 318 9.96 1.16 4.03
C VAL A 318 10.09 2.44 3.20
N PHE A 319 10.35 3.57 3.86
CA PHE A 319 10.80 4.76 3.17
C PHE A 319 11.91 4.38 2.18
N ALA A 320 11.77 4.83 0.93
CA ALA A 320 12.93 4.96 0.05
C ALA A 320 14.05 5.66 0.85
N GLN A 321 15.31 5.30 0.60
CA GLN A 321 16.44 6.05 1.16
C GLN A 321 16.34 7.51 0.71
N ARG A 322 15.65 8.33 1.50
CA ARG A 322 15.38 9.72 1.18
C ARG A 322 16.62 10.51 1.47
N GLN A 323 17.14 11.14 0.44
CA GLN A 323 18.22 12.11 0.53
C GLN A 323 17.63 13.51 0.51
N LEU A 324 18.03 14.34 1.46
CA LEU A 324 17.87 15.79 1.35
C LEU A 324 19.02 16.31 0.49
N VAL A 325 18.68 16.96 -0.62
CA VAL A 325 19.60 17.24 -1.72
C VAL A 325 20.69 18.25 -1.33
N PHE A 326 20.37 19.17 -0.42
CA PHE A 326 21.26 20.22 0.10
C PHE A 326 20.80 20.64 1.51
N THR A 327 21.64 21.35 2.25
CA THR A 327 21.30 21.87 3.59
C THR A 327 20.30 23.03 3.52
N ALA A 328 19.25 22.98 4.35
CA ALA A 328 18.25 24.06 4.45
C ALA A 328 18.91 25.42 4.80
N GLY A 329 18.39 26.50 4.22
CA GLY A 329 18.82 27.88 4.52
C GLY A 329 20.23 28.26 4.04
N LYS A 330 21.01 27.34 3.46
CA LYS A 330 22.39 27.61 3.00
C LYS A 330 22.43 28.53 1.77
N HIS A 331 21.51 28.34 0.83
CA HIS A 331 21.55 28.97 -0.51
C HIS A 331 20.38 29.93 -0.78
N PHE A 332 19.24 29.68 -0.15
CA PHE A 332 17.98 30.41 -0.34
C PHE A 332 17.04 30.12 0.85
N GLY A 333 16.03 30.97 1.03
CA GLY A 333 15.04 30.83 2.09
C GLY A 333 13.96 29.80 1.78
N SER A 334 13.55 29.73 0.50
CA SER A 334 12.45 28.87 0.04
C SER A 334 12.76 28.26 -1.33
N CYS A 335 12.26 27.06 -1.57
CA CYS A 335 12.36 26.35 -2.85
C CYS A 335 11.12 25.49 -3.10
N HIS A 336 10.75 25.32 -4.37
CA HIS A 336 9.53 24.60 -4.75
C HIS A 336 9.54 24.06 -6.19
N ALA A 337 8.53 23.24 -6.51
CA ALA A 337 8.24 22.65 -7.81
C ALA A 337 9.44 21.95 -8.47
N SER A 338 9.78 20.77 -7.93
CA SER A 338 10.88 19.96 -8.44
C SER A 338 10.60 19.33 -9.80
N SER A 339 11.66 19.08 -10.58
CA SER A 339 11.67 18.27 -11.80
C SER A 339 12.89 17.37 -11.78
N VAL A 340 12.68 16.06 -11.69
CA VAL A 340 13.76 15.05 -11.66
C VAL A 340 13.95 14.41 -13.03
N LEU A 341 15.19 14.25 -13.46
CA LEU A 341 15.54 13.56 -14.71
C LEU A 341 16.77 12.66 -14.49
N PRO A 342 16.59 11.33 -14.34
CA PRO A 342 17.69 10.38 -14.36
C PRO A 342 18.22 10.19 -15.80
N LEU A 343 19.53 10.26 -15.98
CA LEU A 343 20.23 10.17 -17.29
C LEU A 343 20.90 8.80 -17.50
N ALA A 344 21.26 8.50 -18.75
CA ALA A 344 21.88 7.22 -19.14
C ALA A 344 23.24 6.97 -18.50
N ASP A 345 23.99 8.03 -18.21
CA ASP A 345 25.32 7.97 -17.59
C ASP A 345 25.25 7.77 -16.06
N GLY A 346 24.04 7.60 -15.50
CA GLY A 346 23.80 7.47 -14.07
C GLY A 346 23.71 8.80 -13.32
N THR A 347 23.90 9.94 -14.01
CA THR A 347 23.67 11.27 -13.44
C THR A 347 22.17 11.47 -13.19
N VAL A 348 21.80 12.12 -12.09
CA VAL A 348 20.43 12.58 -11.86
C VAL A 348 20.41 14.09 -11.80
N LEU A 349 19.58 14.71 -12.64
CA LEU A 349 19.32 16.14 -12.61
C LEU A 349 18.06 16.42 -11.80
N LEU A 350 18.11 17.47 -10.96
CA LEU A 350 16.97 17.93 -10.18
C LEU A 350 16.89 19.45 -10.28
N ALA A 351 15.95 19.95 -11.07
CA ALA A 351 15.67 21.38 -11.23
C ALA A 351 14.49 21.82 -10.36
N TYR A 352 14.53 23.05 -9.86
CA TYR A 352 13.51 23.64 -9.00
C TYR A 352 13.66 25.16 -9.03
N PHE A 353 12.63 25.90 -8.62
CA PHE A 353 12.78 27.34 -8.41
C PHE A 353 13.05 27.63 -6.94
N ALA A 354 13.87 28.64 -6.66
CA ALA A 354 14.23 29.02 -5.30
C ALA A 354 14.66 30.49 -5.21
N GLY A 355 14.46 31.08 -4.02
CA GLY A 355 14.75 32.47 -3.69
C GLY A 355 14.42 32.76 -2.22
N THR A 356 14.16 34.02 -1.89
CA THR A 356 13.75 34.42 -0.53
C THR A 356 12.42 33.78 -0.15
N ASP A 357 11.41 33.92 -0.99
CA ASP A 357 10.12 33.23 -0.88
C ASP A 357 9.47 33.06 -2.26
N GLU A 358 8.48 32.16 -2.37
CA GLU A 358 7.73 31.95 -3.59
C GLU A 358 7.14 33.27 -4.12
N GLY A 359 7.43 33.59 -5.38
CA GLY A 359 6.92 34.80 -6.04
C GLY A 359 7.74 36.06 -5.88
N ASN A 360 8.79 36.06 -5.04
CA ASN A 360 9.68 37.21 -4.93
C ASN A 360 10.54 37.42 -6.18
N ASP A 361 10.90 38.68 -6.41
CA ASP A 361 11.65 39.10 -7.60
C ASP A 361 13.06 38.50 -7.67
N ASP A 362 13.59 37.88 -6.61
CA ASP A 362 14.88 37.21 -6.57
C ASP A 362 14.82 35.71 -6.95
N VAL A 363 13.61 35.13 -7.06
CA VAL A 363 13.42 33.71 -7.42
C VAL A 363 14.03 33.44 -8.80
N GLY A 364 14.88 32.41 -8.85
CA GLY A 364 15.53 31.90 -10.05
C GLY A 364 15.39 30.40 -10.19
N ILE A 365 15.89 29.84 -11.30
CA ILE A 365 15.94 28.39 -11.51
C ILE A 365 17.28 27.85 -11.04
N TRP A 366 17.21 26.83 -10.19
CA TRP A 366 18.35 26.15 -9.61
C TRP A 366 18.39 24.70 -10.06
N LEU A 367 19.61 24.17 -10.14
CA LEU A 367 19.89 22.79 -10.50
C LEU A 367 20.79 22.16 -9.45
N SER A 368 20.39 20.98 -8.98
CA SER A 368 21.26 20.05 -8.26
C SER A 368 21.54 18.85 -9.15
N ARG A 369 22.79 18.36 -9.12
CA ARG A 369 23.24 17.19 -9.88
C ARG A 369 23.71 16.11 -8.93
N GLN A 370 23.27 14.88 -9.16
CA GLN A 370 23.80 13.70 -8.48
C GLN A 370 24.76 12.98 -9.42
N VAL A 371 26.03 12.84 -9.02
CA VAL A 371 27.05 12.10 -9.79
C VAL A 371 27.64 11.04 -8.86
N GLY A 372 27.72 9.78 -9.32
CA GLY A 372 28.22 8.68 -8.49
C GLY A 372 27.41 8.47 -7.19
N GLY A 373 26.13 8.84 -7.18
CA GLY A 373 25.26 8.76 -6.00
C GLY A 373 25.41 9.90 -4.99
N GLN A 374 26.28 10.88 -5.24
CA GLN A 374 26.49 12.04 -4.37
C GLN A 374 25.91 13.31 -5.00
N TRP A 375 25.18 14.09 -4.19
CA TRP A 375 24.66 15.39 -4.61
C TRP A 375 25.76 16.46 -4.56
N LEU A 376 25.91 17.18 -5.67
CA LEU A 376 26.74 18.37 -5.76
C LEU A 376 25.98 19.60 -5.24
N GLU A 377 26.71 20.66 -4.91
CA GLU A 377 26.11 21.92 -4.47
C GLU A 377 25.17 22.50 -5.55
N PRO A 378 24.00 23.03 -5.15
CA PRO A 378 23.09 23.73 -6.04
C PRO A 378 23.75 24.86 -6.83
N VAL A 379 23.42 24.96 -8.11
CA VAL A 379 23.84 26.07 -8.98
C VAL A 379 22.61 26.77 -9.53
N ARG A 380 22.59 28.11 -9.48
CA ARG A 380 21.56 28.90 -10.15
C ARG A 380 21.86 28.96 -11.65
N ILE A 381 21.03 28.29 -12.45
CA ILE A 381 21.24 28.14 -13.89
C ILE A 381 20.46 29.18 -14.72
N ALA A 382 19.39 29.79 -14.17
CA ALA A 382 18.68 30.87 -14.86
C ALA A 382 18.19 31.95 -13.91
N LYS A 383 18.48 33.20 -14.27
CA LYS A 383 17.91 34.41 -13.68
C LYS A 383 17.97 35.56 -14.70
N LEU A 384 16.91 35.74 -15.48
CA LEU A 384 16.90 36.62 -16.67
C LEU A 384 16.60 38.09 -16.34
N ALA A 385 15.83 38.33 -15.28
CA ALA A 385 15.43 39.66 -14.82
C ALA A 385 14.95 39.60 -13.37
N ASP A 386 14.70 40.78 -12.76
CA ASP A 386 14.12 40.96 -11.42
C ASP A 386 12.60 40.69 -11.40
N VAL A 387 12.25 39.49 -11.86
CA VAL A 387 10.93 38.89 -11.79
C VAL A 387 11.07 37.41 -11.42
N PRO A 388 10.09 36.80 -10.75
CA PRO A 388 10.18 35.42 -10.32
C PRO A 388 10.20 34.45 -11.52
N HIS A 389 10.91 33.35 -11.34
CA HIS A 389 11.03 32.24 -12.29
C HIS A 389 10.30 31.01 -11.74
N TRP A 390 9.65 30.23 -12.60
CA TRP A 390 8.68 29.21 -12.17
C TRP A 390 8.78 27.90 -12.96
N ASN A 391 8.28 26.83 -12.34
CA ASN A 391 7.95 25.54 -12.94
C ASN A 391 9.00 25.01 -13.95
N PRO A 392 10.26 24.81 -13.53
CA PRO A 392 11.25 24.20 -14.39
C PRO A 392 10.84 22.77 -14.73
N VAL A 393 10.92 22.38 -16.00
CA VAL A 393 10.65 21.03 -16.49
C VAL A 393 11.83 20.54 -17.31
N LEU A 394 12.43 19.43 -16.86
CA LEU A 394 13.52 18.74 -17.54
C LEU A 394 12.98 17.56 -18.37
N PHE A 395 13.50 17.40 -19.59
CA PHE A 395 13.28 16.21 -20.42
C PHE A 395 14.43 15.96 -21.39
N GLU A 396 14.60 14.71 -21.81
CA GLU A 396 15.65 14.32 -22.75
C GLU A 396 15.31 14.71 -24.20
N ILE A 397 16.35 15.12 -24.93
CA ILE A 397 16.33 15.38 -26.37
C ILE A 397 17.51 14.64 -27.02
N PRO A 398 17.51 14.44 -28.36
CA PRO A 398 18.69 13.92 -29.03
C PRO A 398 19.92 14.76 -28.72
N GLY A 399 20.98 14.12 -28.19
CA GLY A 399 22.24 14.77 -27.87
C GLY A 399 22.29 15.54 -26.55
N GLY A 400 21.24 15.50 -25.71
CA GLY A 400 21.29 16.17 -24.42
C GLY A 400 19.97 16.29 -23.66
N VAL A 401 19.87 17.35 -22.87
CA VAL A 401 18.71 17.65 -22.01
C VAL A 401 18.18 19.02 -22.34
N ARG A 402 16.85 19.15 -22.36
CA ARG A 402 16.16 20.44 -22.46
C ARG A 402 15.52 20.80 -21.13
N LEU A 403 15.61 22.07 -20.78
CA LEU A 403 14.87 22.70 -19.69
C LEU A 403 13.86 23.68 -20.29
N VAL A 404 12.65 23.69 -19.76
CA VAL A 404 11.64 24.72 -19.99
C VAL A 404 11.23 25.32 -18.65
N PHE A 405 11.14 26.65 -18.54
CA PHE A 405 10.70 27.35 -17.33
C PHE A 405 9.92 28.61 -17.68
N LYS A 406 9.29 29.25 -16.69
CA LYS A 406 8.52 30.49 -16.89
C LYS A 406 9.13 31.67 -16.15
N THR A 407 8.84 32.88 -16.62
CA THR A 407 9.16 34.14 -15.93
C THR A 407 7.94 35.06 -15.89
N GLY A 408 7.69 35.72 -14.76
CA GLY A 408 6.67 36.78 -14.66
C GLY A 408 6.00 36.83 -13.29
N LYS A 409 5.48 38.01 -12.90
CA LYS A 409 4.88 38.24 -11.57
C LYS A 409 3.51 37.61 -11.39
N HIS A 410 2.72 37.54 -12.46
CA HIS A 410 1.37 37.01 -12.42
C HIS A 410 1.20 35.92 -13.48
N ILE A 411 0.39 34.89 -13.16
CA ILE A 411 0.24 33.69 -13.99
C ILE A 411 -0.15 34.03 -15.44
N HIS A 412 -1.02 35.03 -15.63
CA HIS A 412 -1.49 35.46 -16.95
C HIS A 412 -0.44 36.21 -17.79
N SER A 413 0.68 36.63 -17.19
CA SER A 413 1.79 37.32 -17.85
C SER A 413 3.08 36.50 -17.88
N TRP A 414 2.98 35.19 -17.67
CA TRP A 414 4.12 34.29 -17.72
C TRP A 414 4.61 34.06 -19.15
N HIS A 415 5.90 34.30 -19.36
CA HIS A 415 6.60 33.96 -20.60
C HIS A 415 7.43 32.69 -20.41
N SER A 416 7.47 31.86 -21.45
CA SER A 416 8.19 30.58 -21.41
C SER A 416 9.57 30.72 -22.04
N HIS A 417 10.57 30.11 -21.40
CA HIS A 417 11.94 30.09 -21.86
C HIS A 417 12.46 28.67 -21.93
N THR A 418 13.44 28.43 -22.78
CA THR A 418 14.11 27.15 -22.91
C THR A 418 15.63 27.28 -22.93
N MET A 419 16.30 26.27 -22.39
CA MET A 419 17.75 26.11 -22.37
C MET A 419 18.10 24.66 -22.68
N VAL A 420 19.29 24.42 -23.23
CA VAL A 420 19.78 23.07 -23.56
C VAL A 420 21.14 22.82 -22.93
N SER A 421 21.35 21.60 -22.46
CA SER A 421 22.65 21.09 -22.01
C SER A 421 23.04 19.85 -22.82
N GLY A 422 24.25 19.85 -23.37
CA GLY A 422 24.83 18.71 -24.11
C GLY A 422 25.77 17.84 -23.28
N ASP A 423 25.97 18.16 -21.99
CA ASP A 423 27.00 17.60 -21.12
C ASP A 423 26.44 17.19 -19.75
N SER A 424 25.26 16.58 -19.74
CA SER A 424 24.59 16.09 -18.54
C SER A 424 24.41 17.17 -17.45
N GLY A 425 24.02 18.37 -17.88
CA GLY A 425 23.67 19.50 -17.01
C GLY A 425 24.86 20.28 -16.45
N VAL A 426 26.10 20.06 -16.95
CA VAL A 426 27.29 20.82 -16.50
C VAL A 426 27.21 22.26 -17.01
N SER A 427 26.94 22.44 -18.30
CA SER A 427 26.78 23.74 -18.94
C SER A 427 25.44 23.82 -19.68
N TRP A 428 24.95 25.04 -19.86
CA TRP A 428 23.69 25.33 -20.49
C TRP A 428 23.86 26.46 -21.51
N THR A 429 23.10 26.40 -22.61
CA THR A 429 22.95 27.54 -23.52
C THR A 429 22.29 28.71 -22.81
N ASP A 430 22.42 29.92 -23.37
CA ASP A 430 21.58 31.04 -22.97
C ASP A 430 20.09 30.69 -23.08
N ALA A 431 19.28 31.29 -22.20
CA ALA A 431 17.84 31.09 -22.25
C ALA A 431 17.25 31.82 -23.44
N VAL A 432 16.42 31.11 -24.20
CA VAL A 432 15.71 31.64 -25.36
C VAL A 432 14.22 31.57 -25.08
N GLY A 433 13.51 32.68 -25.28
CA GLY A 433 12.04 32.71 -25.18
C GLY A 433 11.40 31.97 -26.35
N TYR A 434 10.26 31.33 -26.11
CA TYR A 434 9.41 30.88 -27.22
C TYR A 434 8.85 32.11 -27.96
N PRO A 435 8.65 32.04 -29.30
CA PRO A 435 8.28 33.22 -30.09
C PRO A 435 6.96 33.82 -29.62
N ASP A 436 6.88 35.13 -29.44
CA ASP A 436 5.57 35.80 -29.32
C ASP A 436 4.91 35.89 -30.71
N PRO A 437 3.57 35.74 -30.82
CA PRO A 437 2.60 35.48 -29.76
C PRO A 437 2.23 33.98 -29.64
N ASP A 438 3.20 33.05 -29.69
CA ASP A 438 2.92 31.61 -29.62
C ASP A 438 2.24 31.28 -28.29
N PRO A 439 0.94 30.92 -28.29
CA PRO A 439 0.21 30.65 -27.07
C PRO A 439 0.59 29.26 -26.51
N ALA A 440 1.32 28.44 -27.26
CA ALA A 440 1.86 27.18 -26.82
C ALA A 440 3.14 27.42 -26.03
N CYS A 441 3.05 27.17 -24.73
CA CYS A 441 4.09 27.54 -23.79
C CYS A 441 4.95 26.31 -23.40
N GLY A 442 4.71 25.17 -24.03
CA GLY A 442 5.35 23.91 -23.70
C GLY A 442 4.92 23.39 -22.31
N PRO A 443 5.63 22.39 -21.76
CA PRO A 443 5.20 21.73 -20.54
C PRO A 443 5.21 22.68 -19.34
N VAL A 444 4.27 22.48 -18.42
CA VAL A 444 4.20 23.17 -17.14
C VAL A 444 4.12 22.14 -16.02
N ARG A 445 5.11 22.18 -15.12
CA ARG A 445 5.23 21.32 -13.94
C ARG A 445 5.48 19.84 -14.25
N SER A 446 4.59 19.17 -14.98
CA SER A 446 4.73 17.76 -15.35
C SER A 446 5.54 17.60 -16.63
N LYS A 447 6.22 16.47 -16.78
CA LYS A 447 7.08 16.20 -17.95
C LYS A 447 6.26 15.94 -19.22
N PRO A 448 6.76 16.32 -20.40
CA PRO A 448 6.22 15.83 -21.65
C PRO A 448 6.52 14.34 -21.82
N ILE A 449 5.66 13.63 -22.56
CA ILE A 449 5.90 12.24 -22.97
C ILE A 449 6.24 12.19 -24.46
N ARG A 450 7.19 11.32 -24.82
CA ARG A 450 7.44 10.98 -26.22
C ARG A 450 6.47 9.86 -26.62
N LEU A 451 5.61 10.15 -27.58
CA LEU A 451 4.65 9.19 -28.09
C LEU A 451 5.33 8.21 -29.04
N SER A 452 4.68 7.07 -29.25
CA SER A 452 5.12 5.99 -30.14
C SER A 452 5.27 6.41 -31.61
N ASN A 453 4.64 7.50 -32.04
CA ASN A 453 4.81 8.09 -33.38
C ASN A 453 5.99 9.08 -33.47
N GLY A 454 6.73 9.30 -32.38
CA GLY A 454 7.88 10.19 -32.30
C GLY A 454 7.56 11.61 -31.83
N ASP A 455 6.28 12.01 -31.83
CA ASP A 455 5.84 13.32 -31.36
C ASP A 455 6.08 13.47 -29.85
N LEU A 456 6.29 14.71 -29.41
CA LEU A 456 6.42 15.06 -27.99
C LEU A 456 5.15 15.78 -27.54
N LEU A 457 4.43 15.19 -26.59
CA LEU A 457 3.19 15.74 -26.05
C LEU A 457 3.44 16.34 -24.67
N ALA A 458 3.20 17.63 -24.53
CA ALA A 458 3.47 18.42 -23.33
C ALA A 458 2.18 18.75 -22.56
N PRO A 459 2.05 18.35 -21.28
CA PRO A 459 0.92 18.74 -20.45
C PRO A 459 0.98 20.23 -20.08
N ASN A 460 -0.16 20.92 -20.18
CA ASN A 460 -0.26 22.35 -19.88
C ASN A 460 -1.69 22.74 -19.40
N SER A 461 -1.89 23.99 -18.99
CA SER A 461 -3.18 24.57 -18.62
C SER A 461 -3.25 26.07 -18.93
N ASP A 462 -4.43 26.54 -19.34
CA ASP A 462 -4.75 27.97 -19.38
C ASP A 462 -5.38 28.35 -18.02
N GLU A 463 -4.70 29.23 -17.29
CA GLU A 463 -5.04 29.59 -15.91
C GLU A 463 -5.45 31.06 -15.82
N SER A 464 -6.72 31.32 -15.50
CA SER A 464 -7.22 32.65 -15.16
C SER A 464 -7.57 32.74 -13.68
N THR A 465 -7.96 33.94 -13.23
CA THR A 465 -8.45 34.15 -11.86
C THR A 465 -9.64 33.26 -11.54
N ASP A 466 -10.53 33.03 -12.51
CA ASP A 466 -11.83 32.40 -12.30
C ASP A 466 -11.94 30.99 -12.88
N ALA A 467 -11.11 30.65 -13.86
CA ALA A 467 -11.23 29.39 -14.60
C ALA A 467 -9.88 28.78 -14.99
N TRP A 468 -9.84 27.47 -14.93
CA TRP A 468 -8.67 26.63 -15.12
C TRP A 468 -8.99 25.54 -16.13
N TRP A 469 -8.30 25.61 -17.28
CA TRP A 469 -8.58 24.73 -18.42
C TRP A 469 -7.34 23.91 -18.78
N PRO A 470 -7.38 22.57 -18.62
CA PRO A 470 -6.27 21.73 -19.01
C PRO A 470 -6.19 21.63 -20.53
N ARG A 471 -4.97 21.50 -21.04
CA ARG A 471 -4.68 21.27 -22.45
C ARG A 471 -3.42 20.44 -22.63
N VAL A 472 -3.14 20.08 -23.87
CA VAL A 472 -1.85 19.55 -24.29
C VAL A 472 -1.29 20.39 -25.43
N ASP A 473 0.02 20.61 -25.39
CA ASP A 473 0.80 21.24 -26.46
C ASP A 473 1.62 20.14 -27.17
N LEU A 474 1.91 20.30 -28.46
CA LEU A 474 2.59 19.32 -29.31
C LEU A 474 3.91 19.90 -29.83
N SER A 475 4.98 19.09 -29.80
CA SER A 475 6.22 19.39 -30.50
C SER A 475 6.64 18.25 -31.42
N ARG A 476 7.13 18.60 -32.61
CA ARG A 476 7.67 17.66 -33.62
C ARG A 476 9.18 17.79 -33.82
N ASP A 477 9.82 18.70 -33.11
CA ASP A 477 11.22 19.08 -33.26
C ASP A 477 11.98 19.00 -31.93
N HIS A 478 11.60 18.02 -31.10
CA HIS A 478 12.22 17.73 -29.80
C HIS A 478 12.14 18.92 -28.82
N GLY A 479 11.02 19.64 -28.84
CA GLY A 479 10.72 20.74 -27.93
C GLY A 479 11.41 22.05 -28.29
N GLN A 480 11.84 22.25 -29.55
CA GLN A 480 12.29 23.56 -30.00
C GLN A 480 11.10 24.50 -30.20
N HIS A 481 9.99 23.99 -30.72
CA HIS A 481 8.72 24.69 -30.85
C HIS A 481 7.58 23.82 -30.33
N PHE A 482 6.56 24.46 -29.77
CA PHE A 482 5.32 23.82 -29.35
C PHE A 482 4.15 24.45 -30.08
N VAL A 483 3.06 23.71 -30.28
CA VAL A 483 1.78 24.23 -30.78
C VAL A 483 0.66 23.74 -29.88
N LYS A 484 -0.34 24.58 -29.58
CA LYS A 484 -1.52 24.15 -28.82
C LYS A 484 -2.22 23.06 -29.62
N LEU A 485 -2.36 21.87 -29.04
CA LEU A 485 -2.94 20.73 -29.76
C LEU A 485 -4.42 20.58 -29.45
N ALA A 486 -4.77 20.42 -28.17
CA ALA A 486 -6.13 20.13 -27.76
C ALA A 486 -6.42 20.63 -26.35
N ALA A 487 -7.61 21.24 -26.18
CA ALA A 487 -8.20 21.50 -24.87
C ALA A 487 -8.92 20.24 -24.37
N ILE A 488 -8.99 20.07 -23.05
CA ILE A 488 -9.64 18.91 -22.42
C ILE A 488 -11.05 19.30 -21.99
N PRO A 489 -12.11 18.65 -22.51
CA PRO A 489 -13.47 19.01 -22.15
C PRO A 489 -13.73 18.72 -20.66
N LEU A 490 -14.28 19.69 -19.93
CA LEU A 490 -14.71 19.57 -18.54
C LEU A 490 -16.24 19.76 -18.45
N ASN A 491 -16.86 19.16 -17.43
CA ASN A 491 -18.23 19.50 -17.04
C ASN A 491 -18.17 20.51 -15.88
N THR A 492 -18.44 21.78 -16.17
CA THR A 492 -18.44 22.87 -15.16
C THR A 492 -19.81 23.54 -15.02
N ASP A 493 -20.82 23.07 -15.75
CA ASP A 493 -22.14 23.72 -15.88
C ASP A 493 -23.31 22.77 -15.59
N ARG A 494 -23.07 21.45 -15.45
CA ARG A 494 -24.10 20.44 -15.19
C ARG A 494 -23.89 19.71 -13.87
N PRO A 495 -24.28 20.33 -12.73
CA PRO A 495 -24.12 19.77 -11.38
C PRO A 495 -24.94 18.50 -11.12
N ASP A 496 -25.89 18.19 -12.00
CA ASP A 496 -26.69 16.97 -11.96
C ASP A 496 -25.94 15.71 -12.44
N LEU A 497 -24.80 15.87 -13.12
CA LEU A 497 -24.02 14.78 -13.66
C LEU A 497 -22.86 14.37 -12.73
N PRO A 498 -22.48 13.08 -12.70
CA PRO A 498 -21.46 12.57 -11.76
C PRO A 498 -20.04 13.09 -12.03
N ASP A 499 -19.78 13.67 -13.20
CA ASP A 499 -18.50 14.25 -13.61
C ASP A 499 -18.44 15.78 -13.44
N TYR A 500 -19.40 16.39 -12.72
CA TYR A 500 -19.39 17.82 -12.44
C TYR A 500 -18.17 18.24 -11.61
N LEU A 501 -17.46 19.25 -12.10
CA LEU A 501 -16.28 19.81 -11.45
C LEU A 501 -16.62 21.19 -10.87
N SER A 502 -16.71 21.25 -9.54
CA SER A 502 -16.92 22.50 -8.80
C SER A 502 -15.62 23.31 -8.59
N GLY A 503 -15.74 24.62 -8.55
CA GLY A 503 -14.62 25.55 -8.34
C GLY A 503 -14.03 26.04 -9.66
N LYS A 504 -12.71 26.19 -9.74
CA LYS A 504 -12.03 26.82 -10.89
C LYS A 504 -11.84 25.87 -12.07
N GLY A 505 -11.82 24.56 -11.85
CA GLY A 505 -11.55 23.58 -12.90
C GLY A 505 -10.41 22.62 -12.56
N ALA A 506 -9.69 22.20 -13.62
CA ALA A 506 -8.62 21.21 -13.56
C ALA A 506 -7.35 21.76 -14.22
N ILE A 507 -6.16 21.41 -13.69
CA ILE A 507 -4.87 21.89 -14.22
C ILE A 507 -3.75 20.88 -14.10
N GLN A 508 -2.62 21.21 -14.75
CA GLN A 508 -1.35 20.52 -14.65
C GLN A 508 -1.45 18.99 -14.81
N PRO A 509 -1.89 18.51 -15.99
CA PRO A 509 -2.03 17.09 -16.25
C PRO A 509 -0.70 16.35 -16.09
N THR A 510 -0.78 15.05 -15.82
CA THR A 510 0.32 14.10 -16.02
C THR A 510 -0.13 13.04 -17.01
N LEU A 511 0.75 12.66 -17.95
CA LEU A 511 0.39 11.86 -19.12
C LEU A 511 1.09 10.49 -19.11
N TRP A 512 0.49 9.51 -19.78
CA TRP A 512 1.16 8.27 -20.20
C TRP A 512 0.52 7.72 -21.48
N GLU A 513 1.27 6.94 -22.25
CA GLU A 513 0.76 6.22 -23.43
C GLU A 513 0.72 4.72 -23.09
N SER A 514 -0.45 4.09 -23.19
CA SER A 514 -0.60 2.66 -22.86
C SER A 514 -0.32 1.76 -24.06
N GLN A 515 -0.66 2.25 -25.26
CA GLN A 515 -0.48 1.61 -26.55
C GLN A 515 -0.39 2.72 -27.62
N PRO A 516 0.14 2.45 -28.82
CA PRO A 516 0.23 3.46 -29.86
C PRO A 516 -1.07 4.23 -30.10
N GLY A 517 -1.04 5.53 -29.86
CA GLY A 517 -2.19 6.45 -30.02
C GLY A 517 -3.14 6.50 -28.83
N GLN A 518 -3.07 5.55 -27.89
CA GLN A 518 -3.87 5.49 -26.67
C GLN A 518 -3.17 6.26 -25.54
N VAL A 519 -3.49 7.54 -25.44
CA VAL A 519 -2.89 8.46 -24.47
C VAL A 519 -3.89 8.75 -23.36
N HIS A 520 -3.39 8.81 -22.13
CA HIS A 520 -4.21 9.01 -20.94
C HIS A 520 -3.64 10.14 -20.11
N MET A 521 -4.48 10.76 -19.30
CA MET A 521 -4.04 11.76 -18.34
C MET A 521 -4.75 11.67 -17.01
N LEU A 522 -4.05 12.10 -15.95
CA LEU A 522 -4.65 12.45 -14.67
C LEU A 522 -4.51 13.96 -14.42
N LEU A 523 -5.54 14.52 -13.79
CA LEU A 523 -5.72 15.95 -13.56
C LEU A 523 -5.98 16.21 -12.08
N ARG A 524 -5.25 17.15 -11.49
CA ARG A 524 -5.65 17.70 -10.19
C ARG A 524 -6.77 18.72 -10.39
N THR A 525 -7.68 18.80 -9.43
CA THR A 525 -8.87 19.66 -9.51
C THR A 525 -9.10 20.42 -8.21
N THR A 526 -9.94 21.45 -8.29
CA THR A 526 -10.48 22.15 -7.11
C THR A 526 -11.62 21.42 -6.41
N SER A 527 -12.19 20.35 -6.99
CA SER A 527 -13.35 19.64 -6.42
C SER A 527 -12.97 18.58 -5.38
N GLY A 528 -11.67 18.37 -5.13
CA GLY A 528 -11.18 17.46 -4.11
C GLY A 528 -10.88 16.04 -4.60
N HIS A 529 -11.09 15.74 -5.88
CA HIS A 529 -10.76 14.45 -6.50
C HIS A 529 -9.88 14.60 -7.75
N ILE A 530 -9.15 13.55 -8.11
CA ILE A 530 -8.37 13.49 -9.35
C ILE A 530 -9.30 13.08 -10.48
N PHE A 531 -9.20 13.78 -11.60
CA PHE A 531 -9.96 13.48 -12.82
C PHE A 531 -9.09 12.79 -13.85
N ARG A 532 -9.70 12.02 -14.74
CA ARG A 532 -9.06 11.34 -15.87
C ARG A 532 -9.69 11.75 -17.19
N SER A 533 -8.90 11.78 -18.24
CA SER A 533 -9.37 11.88 -19.63
C SER A 533 -8.49 11.01 -20.52
N ASP A 534 -9.04 10.53 -21.63
CA ASP A 534 -8.42 9.57 -22.53
C ASP A 534 -8.52 10.03 -23.98
N SER A 535 -7.49 9.73 -24.75
CA SER A 535 -7.35 9.99 -26.18
C SER A 535 -7.02 8.69 -26.90
N ALA A 536 -7.57 8.55 -28.12
CA ALA A 536 -7.36 7.40 -28.99
C ALA A 536 -6.65 7.77 -30.32
N ASP A 537 -6.13 9.00 -30.41
CA ASP A 537 -5.62 9.56 -31.65
C ASP A 537 -4.33 10.39 -31.46
N TYR A 538 -3.47 9.96 -30.52
CA TYR A 538 -2.21 10.62 -30.15
C TYR A 538 -2.40 11.98 -29.47
N GLY A 539 -3.46 12.13 -28.68
CA GLY A 539 -3.75 13.35 -27.92
C GLY A 539 -4.40 14.47 -28.74
N ARG A 540 -4.87 14.19 -29.97
CA ARG A 540 -5.52 15.20 -30.83
C ARG A 540 -6.94 15.49 -30.37
N THR A 541 -7.65 14.49 -29.88
CA THR A 541 -8.97 14.61 -29.25
C THR A 541 -9.01 13.85 -27.93
N TRP A 542 -9.89 14.30 -27.04
CA TRP A 542 -9.99 13.80 -25.68
C TRP A 542 -11.46 13.62 -25.29
N CYS A 543 -11.77 12.53 -24.59
CA CYS A 543 -13.08 12.40 -23.96
C CYS A 543 -13.26 13.46 -22.86
N ARG A 544 -14.51 13.75 -22.48
CA ARG A 544 -14.77 14.60 -21.32
C ARG A 544 -14.12 14.01 -20.08
N ALA A 545 -13.48 14.86 -19.28
CA ALA A 545 -12.82 14.42 -18.06
C ALA A 545 -13.83 13.90 -17.05
N TYR A 546 -13.49 12.82 -16.34
CA TYR A 546 -14.37 12.14 -15.38
C TYR A 546 -13.66 11.84 -14.06
N ASP A 547 -14.42 11.76 -12.97
CA ASP A 547 -13.91 11.51 -11.63
C ASP A 547 -13.35 10.08 -11.49
N THR A 548 -12.15 9.94 -10.92
CA THR A 548 -11.52 8.64 -10.61
C THR A 548 -11.81 8.16 -9.19
N HIS A 549 -12.46 8.98 -8.37
CA HIS A 549 -12.62 8.85 -6.92
C HIS A 549 -11.31 8.84 -6.12
N LEU A 550 -10.17 9.08 -6.78
CA LEU A 550 -8.92 9.28 -6.07
C LEU A 550 -8.92 10.66 -5.40
N PRO A 551 -8.48 10.76 -4.13
CA PRO A 551 -8.41 12.04 -3.45
C PRO A 551 -7.41 12.99 -4.11
N SER A 552 -7.77 14.27 -4.17
CA SER A 552 -6.92 15.39 -4.58
C SER A 552 -7.00 16.48 -3.52
N ASN A 553 -5.87 16.90 -2.99
CA ASN A 553 -5.76 18.06 -2.09
C ASN A 553 -5.51 19.38 -2.86
N ASN A 554 -5.61 19.33 -4.20
CA ASN A 554 -5.19 20.38 -5.13
C ASN A 554 -3.66 20.66 -5.16
N SER A 555 -2.83 19.76 -4.62
CA SER A 555 -1.37 19.74 -4.82
C SER A 555 -1.00 19.05 -6.14
N GLY A 556 0.24 19.26 -6.61
CA GLY A 556 0.77 18.57 -7.79
C GLY A 556 0.75 17.04 -7.65
N ILE A 557 0.53 16.34 -8.76
CA ILE A 557 0.54 14.87 -8.88
C ILE A 557 1.34 14.42 -10.10
N GLU A 558 2.17 13.38 -10.01
CA GLU A 558 2.93 12.90 -11.17
C GLU A 558 2.73 11.39 -11.36
N ILE A 559 2.53 10.96 -12.61
CA ILE A 559 2.65 9.56 -13.03
C ILE A 559 4.03 9.29 -13.63
N ALA A 560 4.60 8.16 -13.25
CA ALA A 560 5.70 7.52 -13.97
C ALA A 560 5.31 6.10 -14.38
N GLN A 561 5.79 5.64 -15.53
CA GLN A 561 5.42 4.36 -16.14
C GLN A 561 6.64 3.44 -16.26
N ASP A 562 6.49 2.17 -15.88
CA ASP A 562 7.45 1.09 -16.13
C ASP A 562 6.72 -0.03 -16.88
N GLY A 563 6.90 -0.10 -18.20
CA GLY A 563 6.10 -0.98 -19.06
C GLY A 563 4.60 -0.69 -18.95
N GLN A 564 3.82 -1.65 -18.44
CA GLN A 564 2.38 -1.51 -18.22
C GLN A 564 2.01 -1.05 -16.80
N ILE A 565 2.99 -0.95 -15.90
CA ILE A 565 2.77 -0.56 -14.50
C ILE A 565 2.86 0.96 -14.38
N LEU A 566 1.92 1.57 -13.69
CA LEU A 566 1.91 3.01 -13.41
C LEU A 566 2.16 3.27 -11.93
N TYR A 567 2.94 4.31 -11.64
CA TYR A 567 3.23 4.80 -10.31
C TYR A 567 2.77 6.26 -10.21
N LEU A 568 1.71 6.50 -9.44
CA LEU A 568 1.16 7.83 -9.17
C LEU A 568 1.68 8.34 -7.84
N VAL A 569 2.41 9.46 -7.86
CA VAL A 569 2.84 10.18 -6.65
C VAL A 569 1.83 11.28 -6.33
N LEU A 570 1.23 11.23 -5.14
CA LEU A 570 0.19 12.16 -4.71
C LEU A 570 0.12 12.33 -3.20
N ASN A 571 -0.56 13.39 -2.75
CA ASN A 571 -1.06 13.48 -1.38
C ASN A 571 -2.47 12.89 -1.33
N PRO A 572 -2.73 11.80 -0.58
CA PRO A 572 -3.98 11.05 -0.67
C PRO A 572 -5.09 11.64 0.22
N ILE A 573 -5.23 12.97 0.23
CA ILE A 573 -6.20 13.72 1.03
C ILE A 573 -7.14 14.47 0.09
N ALA A 574 -8.46 14.36 0.28
CA ALA A 574 -9.43 15.05 -0.53
C ALA A 574 -9.70 16.46 0.00
N GLY A 575 -9.80 17.44 -0.90
CA GLY A 575 -10.26 18.80 -0.60
C GLY A 575 -9.47 19.89 -1.35
N ASN A 576 -10.05 21.07 -1.50
CA ASN A 576 -9.32 22.18 -2.12
C ASN A 576 -8.35 22.80 -1.11
N TRP A 577 -7.04 22.75 -1.39
CA TRP A 577 -5.98 23.20 -0.47
C TRP A 577 -5.95 22.43 0.85
N ALA A 578 -6.30 21.15 0.82
CA ALA A 578 -6.19 20.28 1.98
C ALA A 578 -4.72 19.94 2.29
N SER A 579 -4.49 19.22 3.40
CA SER A 579 -3.15 18.88 3.87
C SER A 579 -2.27 18.25 2.79
N ARG A 580 -1.01 18.70 2.72
CA ARG A 580 0.05 18.17 1.84
C ARG A 580 0.88 17.09 2.54
N ASN A 581 0.23 16.34 3.43
CA ASN A 581 0.80 15.26 4.22
C ASN A 581 -0.26 14.17 4.44
N PRO A 582 0.04 12.87 4.23
CA PRO A 582 1.30 12.30 3.72
C PRO A 582 1.55 12.55 2.23
N LEU A 583 2.77 12.26 1.77
CA LEU A 583 3.10 12.07 0.36
C LEU A 583 3.30 10.58 0.11
N VAL A 584 2.57 10.01 -0.86
CA VAL A 584 2.58 8.57 -1.14
C VAL A 584 2.76 8.29 -2.63
N ILE A 585 3.17 7.06 -2.93
CA ILE A 585 3.12 6.45 -4.25
C ILE A 585 1.99 5.41 -4.22
N LYS A 586 1.09 5.49 -5.19
CA LYS A 586 0.14 4.43 -5.53
C LYS A 586 0.54 3.76 -6.82
N ARG A 587 0.28 2.45 -6.94
CA ARG A 587 0.58 1.64 -8.12
C ARG A 587 -0.70 1.16 -8.79
N SER A 588 -0.74 1.23 -10.12
CA SER A 588 -1.78 0.65 -10.96
C SER A 588 -1.19 -0.44 -11.86
N LEU A 589 -1.91 -1.55 -11.97
CA LEU A 589 -1.61 -2.69 -12.84
C LEU A 589 -2.65 -2.85 -13.97
N ASP A 590 -3.63 -1.95 -14.03
CA ASP A 590 -4.82 -2.05 -14.88
C ASP A 590 -5.03 -0.78 -15.71
N ASN A 591 -3.92 -0.19 -16.15
CA ASN A 591 -3.89 1.03 -16.98
C ASN A 591 -4.63 2.22 -16.33
N GLY A 592 -4.41 2.42 -15.03
CA GLY A 592 -4.91 3.56 -14.28
C GLY A 592 -6.41 3.49 -13.94
N ARG A 593 -7.02 2.30 -13.98
CA ARG A 593 -8.42 2.11 -13.52
C ARG A 593 -8.47 2.03 -12.01
N THR A 594 -7.52 1.34 -11.38
CA THR A 594 -7.37 1.27 -9.93
C THR A 594 -5.93 1.61 -9.52
N PHE A 595 -5.80 2.27 -8.37
CA PHE A 595 -4.51 2.67 -7.80
C PHE A 595 -4.42 2.22 -6.34
N ASN A 596 -3.63 1.19 -6.09
CA ASN A 596 -3.40 0.63 -4.75
C ASN A 596 -2.20 1.31 -4.10
N HIS A 597 -2.19 1.45 -2.77
CA HIS A 597 -1.02 1.97 -2.06
C HIS A 597 0.23 1.14 -2.39
N PHE A 598 1.32 1.80 -2.74
CA PHE A 598 2.61 1.17 -3.04
C PHE A 598 3.66 1.52 -2.00
N LEU A 599 3.83 2.82 -1.71
CA LEU A 599 4.83 3.29 -0.76
C LEU A 599 4.42 4.64 -0.14
N THR A 600 4.78 4.89 1.11
CA THR A 600 4.74 6.25 1.69
C THR A 600 6.13 6.88 1.59
N LEU A 601 6.23 8.06 0.98
CA LEU A 601 7.50 8.79 0.84
C LEU A 601 7.77 9.66 2.05
N GLU A 602 6.74 10.31 2.58
CA GLU A 602 6.83 11.19 3.74
C GLU A 602 5.56 11.16 4.56
N HIS A 603 5.74 11.18 5.88
CA HIS A 603 4.66 11.42 6.83
C HIS A 603 5.21 11.95 8.15
N THR A 604 4.89 13.21 8.48
CA THR A 604 5.05 13.78 9.82
C THR A 604 3.96 14.80 10.04
N GLU A 605 3.36 14.85 11.22
CA GLU A 605 2.23 15.76 11.46
C GLU A 605 2.68 17.22 11.55
N PHE A 606 3.92 17.48 11.98
CA PHE A 606 4.38 18.81 12.36
C PHE A 606 5.78 19.12 11.82
N ASP A 607 5.96 20.34 11.31
CA ASP A 607 7.27 20.92 11.02
C ASP A 607 7.80 21.64 12.28
N PRO A 608 8.88 21.12 12.91
CA PRO A 608 9.40 21.68 14.15
C PRO A 608 10.01 23.08 13.99
N GLU A 609 10.40 23.48 12.78
CA GLU A 609 11.05 24.77 12.54
C GLU A 609 10.04 25.90 12.33
N SER A 610 9.02 25.67 11.49
CA SER A 610 7.97 26.66 11.25
C SER A 610 6.86 26.63 12.30
N GLN A 611 6.77 25.56 13.09
CA GLN A 611 5.68 25.27 14.01
C GLN A 611 4.30 25.19 13.34
N THR A 612 4.25 24.67 12.11
CA THR A 612 3.03 24.47 11.33
C THR A 612 2.86 23.02 10.91
N ASP A 613 1.75 22.69 10.26
CA ASP A 613 1.57 21.41 9.57
C ASP A 613 2.73 21.17 8.59
N ALA A 614 3.25 19.95 8.57
CA ALA A 614 4.31 19.60 7.65
C ALA A 614 3.80 19.56 6.20
N GLU A 615 4.67 19.97 5.28
CA GLU A 615 4.34 20.07 3.87
C GLU A 615 5.28 19.25 2.97
N PHE A 616 4.71 18.31 2.22
CA PHE A 616 5.41 17.52 1.20
C PHE A 616 4.65 17.57 -0.12
N SER A 617 5.21 18.23 -1.11
CA SER A 617 4.39 18.70 -2.23
C SER A 617 5.14 18.81 -3.54
N TYR A 618 4.37 18.94 -4.62
CA TYR A 618 4.87 19.07 -5.99
C TYR A 618 5.89 17.98 -6.35
N PRO A 619 5.46 16.70 -6.29
CA PRO A 619 6.30 15.60 -6.67
C PRO A 619 6.64 15.64 -8.15
N SER A 620 7.80 15.10 -8.49
CA SER A 620 8.22 14.76 -9.84
C SER A 620 8.75 13.34 -9.82
N ALA A 621 8.38 12.54 -10.81
CA ALA A 621 8.72 11.13 -10.88
C ALA A 621 9.17 10.73 -12.28
N ALA A 622 10.17 9.86 -12.38
CA ALA A 622 10.64 9.29 -13.64
C ALA A 622 11.11 7.86 -13.41
N VAL A 623 10.90 6.99 -14.39
CA VAL A 623 11.43 5.63 -14.37
C VAL A 623 12.61 5.53 -15.33
N ARG A 624 13.71 4.93 -14.86
CA ARG A 624 14.83 4.53 -15.71
C ARG A 624 15.41 3.22 -15.19
N ASP A 625 15.71 2.29 -16.09
CA ASP A 625 16.34 1.01 -15.78
C ASP A 625 15.67 0.28 -14.59
N ARG A 626 14.34 0.16 -14.61
CA ARG A 626 13.53 -0.42 -13.51
C ARG A 626 13.75 0.23 -12.14
N THR A 627 14.02 1.53 -12.14
CA THR A 627 14.17 2.33 -10.93
C THR A 627 13.25 3.52 -11.04
N LEU A 628 12.40 3.70 -10.03
CA LEU A 628 11.57 4.88 -9.87
C LEU A 628 12.37 5.94 -9.09
N HIS A 629 12.58 7.07 -9.74
CA HIS A 629 13.20 8.27 -9.19
C HIS A 629 12.10 9.25 -8.83
N VAL A 630 12.02 9.67 -7.57
CA VAL A 630 11.03 10.64 -7.11
C VAL A 630 11.71 11.80 -6.40
N SER A 631 11.38 13.03 -6.78
CA SER A 631 11.71 14.24 -6.05
C SER A 631 10.46 14.97 -5.60
N TYR A 632 10.56 15.78 -4.56
CA TYR A 632 9.47 16.62 -4.08
C TYR A 632 10.00 17.76 -3.21
N THR A 633 9.14 18.77 -3.02
CA THR A 633 9.40 19.87 -2.08
C THR A 633 9.26 19.35 -0.66
N PHE A 634 10.29 19.56 0.15
CA PHE A 634 10.34 19.17 1.55
C PHE A 634 10.27 20.44 2.42
N MET A 635 9.14 20.63 3.12
CA MET A 635 8.91 21.74 4.06
C MET A 635 9.20 23.13 3.48
N ARG A 636 9.03 23.29 2.14
CA ARG A 636 9.36 24.50 1.36
C ARG A 636 10.83 24.97 1.42
N ARG A 637 11.70 24.27 2.14
CA ARG A 637 13.08 24.72 2.43
C ARG A 637 14.15 23.84 1.78
N GLN A 638 13.78 22.62 1.38
CA GLN A 638 14.67 21.67 0.74
C GLN A 638 13.99 20.90 -0.39
N MET A 639 14.82 20.28 -1.24
CA MET A 639 14.38 19.21 -2.13
C MET A 639 14.73 17.87 -1.50
N ALA A 640 13.75 16.97 -1.50
CA ALA A 640 13.95 15.58 -1.15
C ALA A 640 13.99 14.73 -2.42
N TYR A 641 14.78 13.66 -2.38
CA TYR A 641 14.93 12.71 -3.46
C TYR A 641 14.93 11.27 -2.93
N SER A 642 14.23 10.41 -3.63
CA SER A 642 14.06 8.99 -3.33
C SER A 642 14.32 8.15 -4.57
N ARG A 643 15.15 7.11 -4.41
CA ARG A 643 15.44 6.11 -5.44
C ARG A 643 14.85 4.78 -5.01
N ILE A 644 13.93 4.22 -5.80
CA ILE A 644 13.18 3.00 -5.48
C ILE A 644 13.43 1.97 -6.56
N ARG A 645 14.01 0.82 -6.20
CA ARG A 645 14.17 -0.29 -7.13
C ARG A 645 12.81 -0.95 -7.36
N LEU A 646 12.45 -1.17 -8.62
CA LEU A 646 11.20 -1.82 -9.00
C LEU A 646 11.48 -3.31 -9.21
N ASP A 647 11.19 -4.11 -8.18
CA ASP A 647 11.38 -5.57 -8.22
C ASP A 647 10.48 -6.22 -9.28
N GLU A 648 10.96 -7.30 -9.90
CA GLU A 648 10.22 -8.05 -10.91
C GLU A 648 9.04 -8.80 -10.26
N THR A 649 7.85 -8.22 -10.32
CA THR A 649 6.60 -8.95 -10.06
C THR A 649 5.59 -8.65 -11.16
N ALA A 650 5.87 -9.19 -12.36
CA ALA A 650 4.92 -9.62 -13.40
C ALA A 650 5.64 -9.63 -14.76
N GLY A 651 5.89 -10.82 -15.34
CA GLY A 651 6.44 -10.91 -16.69
C GLY A 651 7.15 -12.20 -17.09
N SER A 652 6.77 -13.36 -16.56
CA SER A 652 6.97 -14.64 -17.26
C SER A 652 5.81 -15.59 -16.96
N ARG A 653 4.77 -15.47 -17.78
CA ARG A 653 3.94 -16.59 -18.22
C ARG A 653 3.65 -16.40 -19.69
#